data_AF-A0A1Y3N459-F1
#
_entry.id   AF-A0A1Y3N459-F1
#
_cell.length_a   1.000
_cell.length_b   1.000
_cell.length_c   1.000
_cell.angle_alpha   90.00
_cell.angle_beta   90.00
_cell.angle_gamma   90.00
#
_symmetry.space_group_name_H-M   'P 1'
#
loop_
_entity.id
_entity.type
_entity.pdbx_description
1 polymer ?
#
loop_
_entity_poly.entity_id
_entity_poly.type
_entity_poly.pdbx_seq_one_letter_code
_entity_poly.pdbx_strand_id
1 'polypeptide(L)'
;MDDIRCVGDTNKTSFLLFDSGEVKRTLNINNLFINGSVSNGAFIKIYGKTNEFHINNSELHNVKSYGSVIENLSKSSVGSISNLIFKDNINLNKLECGNIYFSNNLSISIENSLFNKNKCYGRGGAIAVNGGALYLSDNSDNNYDNNNNNNDNNIGENKNIEIFFENNIFKENYANNFGGAFYSNNSKFYLISAKNNSFINNKAGVMGGGIYFNNFTEKNLQNSIFKNNAVSHLIDDYNSKPSYFLLTSMLNNVTTKINSGDYFPLTFTLYNDFDNIITDINKYFNMITLKLEIIDKNHFLNNRYNVSEYYYIIGNIGTFVNGICELNNLQIFANPNEYVLIPKIENYDDDIKYKSDNIMVSINDCKEDQIKMINEKNKIQYCEDARCNENCPVDISARCIPFKNGEINDINKNLCECLSGWEGEICIPNYFIEKSEKFNIVNSLSIESLSSINSDLNISGFSINTTFRRMYSVNKNNKNNKCSNNDLENTLNNKINNTLNESCSKINTDNLFKISKNNINENRYSNTLDNGNNFGKKNSIEKFNKIEDSSKIESSISNFENFENIYIKNEIKKKSNKEIQKIQSNNGLWYYKCDLEKISLVYNSLELILIILIISKGKSVITYECIFKISKYIFYSSILMVVLGPTANIIAYVFLNNQRYGQVFFEVMLNLICFCIIYVLFSWDKVYYVFLKQGNISQNYFKVHKYKKCLIHETTSCECELELSYDDIDIITKKFIKFYKYCSTIFVIRNGKMSYITMKSKTCIIQQQQDTIKSKINIQE
;
A
#
# COMPACT_ATOMS: atom_id res chain seq x y z
N MET A 1 -11.01 -26.45 38.93
CA MET A 1 -10.24 -27.25 37.97
C MET A 1 -9.03 -26.42 37.62
N ASP A 2 -7.85 -26.86 38.05
CA ASP A 2 -6.65 -26.01 38.00
C ASP A 2 -5.59 -26.66 37.10
N ASP A 3 -4.87 -25.83 36.35
CA ASP A 3 -3.69 -26.20 35.56
C ASP A 3 -3.89 -27.33 34.54
N ILE A 4 -5.10 -27.46 33.98
CA ILE A 4 -5.41 -28.44 32.94
C ILE A 4 -4.63 -28.08 31.66
N ARG A 5 -4.03 -29.09 31.02
CA ARG A 5 -3.33 -28.94 29.74
C ARG A 5 -3.92 -29.86 28.68
N CYS A 6 -4.55 -29.27 27.66
CA CYS A 6 -5.04 -29.98 26.48
C CYS A 6 -4.02 -29.85 25.34
N VAL A 7 -3.19 -30.88 25.15
CA VAL A 7 -2.11 -30.90 24.15
C VAL A 7 -2.50 -31.77 22.96
N GLY A 8 -2.33 -31.26 21.75
CA GLY A 8 -2.65 -31.97 20.51
C GLY A 8 -2.69 -31.04 19.29
N ASP A 9 -3.29 -31.50 18.20
CA ASP A 9 -3.40 -30.72 16.97
C ASP A 9 -4.19 -29.43 17.17
N THR A 10 -3.71 -28.36 16.52
CA THR A 10 -4.38 -27.06 16.52
C THR A 10 -5.84 -27.22 16.07
N ASN A 11 -6.78 -26.65 16.83
CA ASN A 11 -8.24 -26.66 16.61
C ASN A 11 -8.99 -27.97 16.91
N LYS A 12 -8.30 -29.09 17.15
CA LYS A 12 -8.94 -30.38 17.47
C LYS A 12 -8.97 -30.69 18.97
N THR A 13 -8.18 -30.00 19.77
CA THR A 13 -8.15 -30.21 21.21
C THR A 13 -9.14 -29.33 21.93
N SER A 14 -9.83 -29.93 22.89
CA SER A 14 -10.65 -29.24 23.88
C SER A 14 -10.70 -30.05 25.17
N PHE A 15 -10.91 -29.38 26.29
CA PHE A 15 -11.19 -30.05 27.56
C PHE A 15 -12.60 -30.65 27.54
N LEU A 16 -13.58 -29.83 27.14
CA LEU A 16 -14.96 -30.26 26.94
C LEU A 16 -15.32 -30.14 25.46
N LEU A 17 -15.71 -31.26 24.85
CA LEU A 17 -16.26 -31.32 23.51
C LEU A 17 -17.72 -31.77 23.59
N PHE A 18 -18.65 -30.89 23.22
CA PHE A 18 -20.07 -31.20 23.14
C PHE A 18 -20.53 -31.18 21.68
N ASP A 19 -21.00 -32.35 21.21
CA ASP A 19 -21.59 -32.53 19.88
C ASP A 19 -23.09 -32.82 20.01
N SER A 20 -23.93 -31.90 19.54
CA SER A 20 -25.37 -32.17 19.47
C SER A 20 -25.75 -33.12 18.34
N GLY A 21 -24.88 -33.31 17.34
CA GLY A 21 -25.18 -34.07 16.14
C GLY A 21 -26.27 -33.38 15.31
N GLU A 22 -27.22 -34.15 14.80
CA GLU A 22 -28.34 -33.63 13.99
C GLU A 22 -29.56 -33.23 14.83
N VAL A 23 -29.63 -33.72 16.07
CA VAL A 23 -30.78 -33.53 16.97
C VAL A 23 -30.48 -32.40 17.94
N LYS A 24 -31.51 -31.65 18.33
CA LYS A 24 -31.37 -30.63 19.38
C LYS A 24 -30.98 -31.32 20.69
N ARG A 25 -29.82 -30.95 21.25
CA ARG A 25 -29.37 -31.40 22.58
C ARG A 25 -29.02 -30.20 23.46
N THR A 26 -29.17 -30.39 24.76
CA THR A 26 -28.93 -29.36 25.77
C THR A 26 -27.66 -29.63 26.56
N LEU A 27 -26.80 -28.62 26.71
CA LEU A 27 -25.61 -28.64 27.54
C LEU A 27 -25.79 -27.69 28.74
N ASN A 28 -25.75 -28.21 29.96
CA ASN A 28 -25.85 -27.42 31.19
C ASN A 28 -24.53 -27.43 31.95
N ILE A 29 -23.92 -26.25 32.11
CA ILE A 29 -22.70 -26.03 32.89
C ILE A 29 -23.06 -25.08 34.03
N ASN A 30 -23.06 -25.58 35.26
CA ASN A 30 -23.36 -24.79 36.45
C ASN A 30 -22.19 -24.87 37.44
N ASN A 31 -21.85 -23.76 38.08
CA ASN A 31 -20.84 -23.72 39.14
C ASN A 31 -19.45 -24.22 38.68
N LEU A 32 -19.08 -24.00 37.42
CA LEU A 32 -17.78 -24.41 36.89
C LEU A 32 -16.71 -23.41 37.32
N PHE A 33 -15.63 -23.90 37.95
CA PHE A 33 -14.45 -23.10 38.27
C PHE A 33 -13.22 -23.63 37.52
N ILE A 34 -12.60 -22.82 36.67
CA ILE A 34 -11.37 -23.14 35.94
C ILE A 34 -10.30 -22.06 36.19
N ASN A 35 -9.07 -22.47 36.49
CA ASN A 35 -7.93 -21.57 36.65
C ASN A 35 -6.66 -22.13 35.99
N GLY A 36 -5.80 -21.25 35.45
CA GLY A 36 -4.43 -21.58 35.04
C GLY A 36 -4.30 -22.59 33.87
N SER A 37 -5.35 -22.82 33.11
CA SER A 37 -5.40 -23.91 32.13
C SER A 37 -4.90 -23.51 30.74
N VAL A 38 -4.46 -24.48 29.93
CA VAL A 38 -3.90 -24.27 28.58
C VAL A 38 -4.52 -25.26 27.57
N SER A 39 -4.87 -24.80 26.38
CA SER A 39 -5.35 -25.67 25.27
C SER A 39 -4.74 -25.28 23.92
N ASN A 40 -4.44 -26.27 23.06
CA ASN A 40 -4.02 -26.06 21.67
C ASN A 40 -5.19 -25.75 20.70
N GLY A 41 -6.41 -25.68 21.21
CA GLY A 41 -7.61 -25.29 20.47
C GLY A 41 -8.57 -24.59 21.43
N ALA A 42 -9.87 -24.72 21.21
CA ALA A 42 -10.86 -24.21 22.16
C ALA A 42 -10.77 -24.95 23.50
N PHE A 43 -11.12 -24.30 24.61
CA PHE A 43 -11.13 -25.00 25.91
C PHE A 43 -12.45 -25.75 26.11
N ILE A 44 -13.57 -25.08 25.85
CA ILE A 44 -14.91 -25.64 25.76
C ILE A 44 -15.39 -25.46 24.32
N LYS A 45 -15.68 -26.57 23.64
CA LYS A 45 -16.12 -26.57 22.25
C LYS A 45 -17.51 -27.18 22.13
N ILE A 46 -18.42 -26.43 21.52
CA ILE A 46 -19.81 -26.78 21.29
C ILE A 46 -20.01 -26.81 19.76
N TYR A 47 -20.51 -27.91 19.21
CA TYR A 47 -20.81 -28.04 17.78
C TYR A 47 -22.00 -28.97 17.52
N GLY A 48 -22.50 -28.97 16.27
CA GLY A 48 -23.69 -29.73 15.84
C GLY A 48 -24.68 -28.88 15.03
N LYS A 49 -25.82 -29.45 14.60
CA LYS A 49 -26.83 -28.77 13.77
C LYS A 49 -27.64 -27.77 14.59
N THR A 50 -28.27 -28.24 15.67
CA THR A 50 -29.05 -27.44 16.61
C THR A 50 -28.60 -27.75 18.04
N ASN A 51 -28.37 -26.74 18.86
CA ASN A 51 -28.06 -26.95 20.27
C ASN A 51 -28.78 -25.96 21.18
N GLU A 52 -28.83 -26.34 22.45
CA GLU A 52 -29.16 -25.44 23.54
C GLU A 52 -28.04 -25.51 24.59
N PHE A 53 -27.56 -24.38 25.10
CA PHE A 53 -26.51 -24.39 26.11
C PHE A 53 -26.72 -23.33 27.20
N HIS A 54 -26.43 -23.70 28.44
CA HIS A 54 -26.57 -22.83 29.60
C HIS A 54 -25.28 -22.86 30.42
N ILE A 55 -24.65 -21.71 30.63
CA ILE A 55 -23.46 -21.55 31.47
C ILE A 55 -23.80 -20.57 32.60
N ASN A 56 -23.98 -21.07 33.81
CA ASN A 56 -24.43 -20.26 34.95
C ASN A 56 -23.45 -20.34 36.12
N ASN A 57 -23.33 -19.22 36.85
CA ASN A 57 -22.58 -19.12 38.11
C ASN A 57 -21.16 -19.69 38.02
N SER A 58 -20.46 -19.40 36.93
CA SER A 58 -19.18 -20.04 36.61
C SER A 58 -18.05 -19.02 36.60
N GLU A 59 -16.82 -19.50 36.78
CA GLU A 59 -15.62 -18.69 36.81
C GLU A 59 -14.51 -19.33 35.94
N LEU A 60 -13.96 -18.55 35.01
CA LEU A 60 -12.85 -18.95 34.16
C LEU A 60 -11.74 -17.90 34.24
N HIS A 61 -10.62 -18.29 34.83
CA HIS A 61 -9.47 -17.43 35.08
C HIS A 61 -8.21 -17.95 34.36
N ASN A 62 -7.42 -17.04 33.79
CA ASN A 62 -6.08 -17.34 33.28
C ASN A 62 -6.01 -18.50 32.26
N VAL A 63 -7.08 -18.76 31.50
CA VAL A 63 -7.08 -19.81 30.48
C VAL A 63 -6.39 -19.30 29.22
N LYS A 64 -5.37 -20.02 28.74
CA LYS A 64 -4.66 -19.70 27.49
C LYS A 64 -4.98 -20.74 26.43
N SER A 65 -5.62 -20.33 25.35
CA SER A 65 -6.01 -21.22 24.26
C SER A 65 -5.40 -20.78 22.93
N TYR A 66 -5.02 -21.72 22.09
CA TYR A 66 -4.74 -21.49 20.66
C TYR A 66 -6.04 -21.56 19.86
N GLY A 67 -7.03 -20.81 20.35
CA GLY A 67 -8.38 -20.66 19.83
C GLY A 67 -9.27 -20.00 20.88
N SER A 68 -10.57 -19.88 20.65
CA SER A 68 -11.49 -19.29 21.65
C SER A 68 -11.62 -20.18 22.88
N VAL A 69 -11.57 -19.63 24.10
CA VAL A 69 -11.75 -20.41 25.34
C VAL A 69 -13.11 -21.13 25.34
N ILE A 70 -14.17 -20.42 24.96
CA ILE A 70 -15.49 -21.02 24.71
C ILE A 70 -15.81 -20.80 23.24
N GLU A 71 -16.02 -21.88 22.50
CA GLU A 71 -16.29 -21.85 21.06
C GLU A 71 -17.60 -22.58 20.76
N ASN A 72 -18.55 -21.91 20.12
CA ASN A 72 -19.77 -22.53 19.59
C ASN A 72 -19.82 -22.41 18.07
N LEU A 73 -19.66 -23.56 17.41
CA LEU A 73 -19.65 -23.73 15.96
C LEU A 73 -20.95 -24.31 15.39
N SER A 74 -22.00 -24.45 16.20
CA SER A 74 -23.26 -25.03 15.73
C SER A 74 -23.99 -24.15 14.73
N LYS A 75 -24.73 -24.76 13.79
CA LYS A 75 -25.47 -24.03 12.75
C LYS A 75 -26.60 -23.17 13.33
N SER A 76 -27.25 -23.65 14.40
CA SER A 76 -28.27 -22.94 15.16
C SER A 76 -28.09 -23.22 16.65
N SER A 77 -28.07 -22.18 17.46
CA SER A 77 -27.89 -22.30 18.92
C SER A 77 -28.86 -21.39 19.66
N VAL A 78 -29.46 -21.93 20.72
CA VAL A 78 -30.12 -21.14 21.76
C VAL A 78 -29.26 -21.23 23.01
N GLY A 79 -28.96 -20.13 23.68
CA GLY A 79 -28.18 -20.24 24.91
C GLY A 79 -28.34 -19.13 25.90
N SER A 80 -27.89 -19.40 27.12
CA SER A 80 -27.80 -18.39 28.17
C SER A 80 -26.46 -18.46 28.90
N ILE A 81 -25.86 -17.31 29.16
CA ILE A 81 -24.70 -17.16 30.04
C ILE A 81 -25.11 -16.19 31.14
N SER A 82 -25.07 -16.64 32.39
CA SER A 82 -25.45 -15.79 33.53
C SER A 82 -24.43 -15.90 34.66
N ASN A 83 -24.18 -14.77 35.33
CA ASN A 83 -23.27 -14.70 36.48
C ASN A 83 -21.88 -15.32 36.19
N LEU A 84 -21.34 -15.06 34.98
CA LEU A 84 -20.03 -15.56 34.57
C LEU A 84 -18.94 -14.57 34.99
N ILE A 85 -17.91 -15.04 35.69
CA ILE A 85 -16.67 -14.28 35.91
C ILE A 85 -15.61 -14.80 34.94
N PHE A 86 -15.29 -14.00 33.92
CA PHE A 86 -14.38 -14.37 32.84
C PHE A 86 -13.19 -13.42 32.80
N LYS A 87 -12.05 -13.85 33.39
CA LYS A 87 -10.94 -12.95 33.71
C LYS A 87 -9.57 -13.45 33.24
N ASP A 88 -8.74 -12.52 32.75
CA ASP A 88 -7.34 -12.75 32.39
C ASP A 88 -7.13 -13.90 31.37
N ASN A 89 -8.15 -14.20 30.55
CA ASN A 89 -8.08 -15.26 29.54
C ASN A 89 -7.45 -14.78 28.23
N ILE A 90 -6.80 -15.68 27.49
CA ILE A 90 -6.05 -15.36 26.27
C ILE A 90 -6.36 -16.32 25.13
N ASN A 91 -6.88 -15.79 24.03
CA ASN A 91 -6.90 -16.47 22.72
C ASN A 91 -5.67 -16.03 21.91
N LEU A 92 -4.73 -16.95 21.71
CA LEU A 92 -3.47 -16.73 20.98
C LEU A 92 -3.61 -16.80 19.45
N ASN A 93 -4.73 -17.33 18.95
CA ASN A 93 -4.95 -17.50 17.52
C ASN A 93 -5.30 -16.14 16.88
N LYS A 94 -4.50 -15.73 15.89
CA LYS A 94 -4.66 -14.44 15.19
C LYS A 94 -5.82 -14.43 14.19
N LEU A 95 -6.27 -15.61 13.76
CA LEU A 95 -7.32 -15.78 12.76
C LEU A 95 -8.69 -15.99 13.40
N GLU A 96 -8.72 -16.51 14.62
CA GLU A 96 -9.97 -16.71 15.37
C GLU A 96 -10.36 -15.44 16.13
N CYS A 97 -11.65 -15.32 16.41
CA CYS A 97 -12.23 -14.15 17.07
C CYS A 97 -12.69 -14.53 18.47
N GLY A 98 -12.67 -13.61 19.42
CA GLY A 98 -13.23 -13.80 20.76
C GLY A 98 -12.37 -14.69 21.65
N ASN A 99 -12.45 -14.45 22.96
CA ASN A 99 -12.23 -15.51 23.94
C ASN A 99 -13.49 -16.37 24.09
N ILE A 100 -14.66 -15.77 23.91
CA ILE A 100 -15.92 -16.48 23.70
C ILE A 100 -16.36 -16.21 22.27
N TYR A 101 -16.58 -17.26 21.49
CA TYR A 101 -16.92 -17.18 20.08
C TYR A 101 -18.22 -17.91 19.77
N PHE A 102 -19.14 -17.19 19.13
CA PHE A 102 -20.35 -17.77 18.59
C PHE A 102 -20.39 -17.58 17.08
N SER A 103 -20.85 -18.61 16.37
CA SER A 103 -21.05 -18.57 14.92
C SER A 103 -22.47 -18.95 14.50
N ASN A 104 -22.83 -18.62 13.25
CA ASN A 104 -24.10 -18.97 12.60
C ASN A 104 -25.34 -18.36 13.28
N ASN A 105 -26.48 -19.06 13.27
CA ASN A 105 -27.74 -18.57 13.84
C ASN A 105 -27.72 -18.72 15.36
N LEU A 106 -27.85 -17.60 16.07
CA LEU A 106 -27.67 -17.55 17.52
C LEU A 106 -28.79 -16.74 18.16
N SER A 107 -29.55 -17.36 19.06
CA SER A 107 -30.32 -16.65 20.07
C SER A 107 -29.62 -16.84 21.42
N ILE A 108 -29.15 -15.77 22.02
CA ILE A 108 -28.37 -15.86 23.25
C ILE A 108 -28.73 -14.75 24.23
N SER A 109 -28.87 -15.10 25.51
CA SER A 109 -28.88 -14.13 26.60
C SER A 109 -27.56 -14.16 27.36
N ILE A 110 -26.95 -12.99 27.59
CA ILE A 110 -25.78 -12.83 28.46
C ILE A 110 -26.11 -11.79 29.53
N GLU A 111 -26.14 -12.24 30.79
CA GLU A 111 -26.63 -11.43 31.91
C GLU A 111 -25.67 -11.44 33.10
N ASN A 112 -25.59 -10.30 33.80
CA ASN A 112 -24.95 -10.16 35.10
C ASN A 112 -23.50 -10.71 35.13
N SER A 113 -22.76 -10.60 34.02
CA SER A 113 -21.45 -11.21 33.86
C SER A 113 -20.31 -10.19 33.84
N LEU A 114 -19.13 -10.60 34.30
CA LEU A 114 -17.93 -9.77 34.37
C LEU A 114 -16.85 -10.31 33.42
N PHE A 115 -16.46 -9.50 32.44
CA PHE A 115 -15.40 -9.77 31.48
C PHE A 115 -14.23 -8.81 31.72
N ASN A 116 -13.16 -9.29 32.35
CA ASN A 116 -12.08 -8.44 32.82
C ASN A 116 -10.70 -8.88 32.30
N LYS A 117 -9.94 -7.95 31.69
CA LYS A 117 -8.54 -8.18 31.25
C LYS A 117 -8.35 -9.36 30.28
N ASN A 118 -9.36 -9.68 29.48
CA ASN A 118 -9.22 -10.74 28.48
C ASN A 118 -8.49 -10.22 27.24
N LYS A 119 -7.68 -11.08 26.62
CA LYS A 119 -6.84 -10.74 25.47
C LYS A 119 -7.16 -11.65 24.27
N CYS A 120 -7.43 -11.06 23.11
CA CYS A 120 -7.58 -11.80 21.86
C CYS A 120 -6.59 -11.28 20.82
N TYR A 121 -5.82 -12.18 20.19
CA TYR A 121 -4.91 -11.81 19.12
C TYR A 121 -5.59 -11.58 17.77
N GLY A 122 -6.89 -11.86 17.67
CA GLY A 122 -7.76 -11.53 16.54
C GLY A 122 -8.70 -10.36 16.85
N ARG A 123 -10.01 -10.58 16.68
CA ARG A 123 -11.10 -9.60 16.89
C ARG A 123 -11.91 -9.97 18.14
N GLY A 124 -12.51 -9.01 18.85
CA GLY A 124 -13.34 -9.29 20.04
C GLY A 124 -12.49 -9.69 21.24
N GLY A 125 -12.08 -8.74 22.08
CA GLY A 125 -11.15 -9.05 23.19
C GLY A 125 -11.76 -9.99 24.23
N ALA A 126 -13.05 -9.86 24.53
CA ALA A 126 -13.80 -10.83 25.33
C ALA A 126 -14.69 -11.71 24.45
N ILE A 127 -15.64 -11.11 23.74
CA ILE A 127 -16.68 -11.82 22.98
C ILE A 127 -16.60 -11.46 21.50
N ALA A 128 -16.74 -12.46 20.65
CA ALA A 128 -16.94 -12.29 19.22
C ALA A 128 -18.13 -13.09 18.71
N VAL A 129 -18.94 -12.47 17.84
CA VAL A 129 -20.07 -13.10 17.18
C VAL A 129 -19.89 -12.98 15.66
N ASN A 130 -19.71 -14.09 14.95
CA ASN A 130 -19.60 -14.11 13.50
C ASN A 130 -20.77 -14.86 12.86
N GLY A 131 -21.64 -14.12 12.18
CA GLY A 131 -22.72 -14.68 11.35
C GLY A 131 -24.12 -14.60 11.97
N GLY A 132 -25.12 -14.99 11.15
CA GLY A 132 -26.50 -15.34 11.53
C GLY A 132 -27.62 -14.61 10.76
N ALA A 133 -28.21 -15.23 9.73
CA ALA A 133 -29.46 -14.79 9.10
C ALA A 133 -30.32 -15.95 8.55
N LEU A 134 -31.48 -16.18 9.18
CA LEU A 134 -32.67 -16.92 8.70
C LEU A 134 -32.43 -18.39 8.29
N TYR A 135 -32.70 -19.33 9.20
CA TYR A 135 -33.25 -20.60 8.76
C TYR A 135 -34.77 -20.47 8.89
N LEU A 136 -35.44 -20.15 7.79
CA LEU A 136 -36.72 -20.77 7.53
C LEU A 136 -36.37 -22.21 7.15
N SER A 137 -36.21 -23.12 8.11
CA SER A 137 -36.71 -24.46 7.80
C SER A 137 -38.20 -24.28 7.78
N ASP A 138 -38.72 -24.16 6.56
CA ASP A 138 -39.97 -24.82 6.25
C ASP A 138 -40.02 -26.18 6.97
N ASN A 139 -41.15 -26.43 7.60
CA ASN A 139 -41.61 -27.74 8.01
C ASN A 139 -41.70 -28.68 6.77
N SER A 140 -40.56 -29.07 6.20
CA SER A 140 -40.50 -30.07 5.13
C SER A 140 -40.21 -31.48 5.66
N ASP A 141 -40.50 -31.73 6.95
CA ASP A 141 -40.79 -33.09 7.45
C ASP A 141 -42.31 -33.32 7.58
N ASN A 142 -43.13 -32.50 6.91
CA ASN A 142 -44.42 -32.98 6.45
C ASN A 142 -44.15 -33.97 5.32
N ASN A 143 -43.99 -35.22 5.73
CA ASN A 143 -44.25 -36.39 4.92
C ASN A 143 -45.45 -36.09 4.03
N TYR A 144 -45.15 -35.83 2.77
CA TYR A 144 -46.09 -35.65 1.70
C TYR A 144 -46.61 -37.04 1.31
N ASP A 145 -47.24 -37.72 2.26
CA ASP A 145 -48.24 -38.72 1.94
C ASP A 145 -49.56 -37.98 1.83
N ASN A 146 -49.86 -37.64 0.58
CA ASN A 146 -51.19 -37.53 0.00
C ASN A 146 -52.31 -38.01 0.93
N ASN A 147 -53.08 -37.10 1.51
CA ASN A 147 -54.40 -36.78 0.99
C ASN A 147 -55.23 -35.95 1.97
N ASN A 148 -55.97 -35.02 1.36
CA ASN A 148 -57.20 -34.38 1.82
C ASN A 148 -57.07 -33.19 2.79
N ASN A 149 -57.19 -32.02 2.16
CA ASN A 149 -58.14 -30.97 2.51
C ASN A 149 -58.33 -30.70 4.00
N ASN A 150 -57.60 -29.72 4.54
CA ASN A 150 -58.22 -28.70 5.38
C ASN A 150 -57.35 -27.43 5.48
N ASN A 151 -58.05 -26.29 5.39
CA ASN A 151 -57.54 -24.93 5.41
C ASN A 151 -57.04 -24.50 6.80
N ASP A 152 -55.87 -24.97 7.24
CA ASP A 152 -55.23 -24.42 8.44
C ASP A 152 -54.08 -23.47 8.05
N ASN A 153 -54.43 -22.19 7.98
CA ASN A 153 -53.52 -21.03 7.84
C ASN A 153 -52.72 -20.77 9.14
N ASN A 154 -52.09 -21.81 9.72
CA ASN A 154 -51.14 -21.62 10.82
C ASN A 154 -49.79 -21.22 10.24
N ILE A 155 -49.67 -19.92 9.91
CA ILE A 155 -48.40 -19.24 9.65
C ILE A 155 -47.54 -19.48 10.89
N GLY A 156 -46.53 -20.35 10.74
CA GLY A 156 -45.56 -20.63 11.80
C GLY A 156 -44.98 -19.32 12.30
N GLU A 157 -45.19 -19.03 13.59
CA GLU A 157 -44.61 -17.88 14.25
C GLU A 157 -43.09 -17.95 14.08
N ASN A 158 -42.54 -17.06 13.26
CA ASN A 158 -41.11 -16.83 13.14
C ASN A 158 -40.60 -16.44 14.51
N LYS A 159 -40.06 -17.40 15.27
CA LYS A 159 -39.37 -17.11 16.53
C LYS A 159 -38.26 -16.12 16.22
N ASN A 160 -38.45 -14.88 16.66
CA ASN A 160 -37.48 -13.83 16.48
C ASN A 160 -36.18 -14.26 17.15
N ILE A 161 -35.10 -14.26 16.38
CA ILE A 161 -33.76 -14.53 16.89
C ILE A 161 -33.38 -13.30 17.72
N GLU A 162 -33.50 -13.40 19.04
CA GLU A 162 -33.14 -12.34 19.96
C GLU A 162 -31.78 -12.63 20.60
N ILE A 163 -30.94 -11.61 20.62
CA ILE A 163 -29.68 -11.60 21.34
C ILE A 163 -29.78 -10.52 22.41
N PHE A 164 -29.63 -10.92 23.67
CA PHE A 164 -29.86 -10.08 24.84
C PHE A 164 -28.57 -9.93 25.64
N PHE A 165 -28.23 -8.69 26.00
CA PHE A 165 -27.10 -8.37 26.86
C PHE A 165 -27.56 -7.44 27.97
N GLU A 166 -27.59 -7.89 29.22
CA GLU A 166 -28.02 -7.04 30.32
C GLU A 166 -27.10 -7.08 31.53
N ASN A 167 -26.84 -5.92 32.12
CA ASN A 167 -26.08 -5.76 33.37
C ASN A 167 -24.67 -6.38 33.33
N ASN A 168 -24.01 -6.38 32.17
CA ASN A 168 -22.66 -6.91 32.04
C ASN A 168 -21.59 -5.83 32.21
N ILE A 169 -20.42 -6.22 32.71
CA ILE A 169 -19.26 -5.33 32.85
C ILE A 169 -18.11 -5.86 32.01
N PHE A 170 -17.68 -5.08 31.02
CA PHE A 170 -16.52 -5.32 30.17
C PHE A 170 -15.42 -4.32 30.53
N LYS A 171 -14.36 -4.79 31.17
CA LYS A 171 -13.28 -3.94 31.67
C LYS A 171 -11.90 -4.38 31.20
N GLU A 172 -11.11 -3.43 30.70
CA GLU A 172 -9.69 -3.62 30.37
C GLU A 172 -9.41 -4.79 29.40
N ASN A 173 -10.38 -5.16 28.56
CA ASN A 173 -10.20 -6.19 27.54
C ASN A 173 -9.42 -5.63 26.35
N TYR A 174 -8.72 -6.51 25.62
CA TYR A 174 -7.86 -6.13 24.51
C TYR A 174 -8.05 -7.04 23.28
N ALA A 175 -8.23 -6.44 22.11
CA ALA A 175 -8.18 -7.10 20.81
C ALA A 175 -7.09 -6.49 19.93
N ASN A 176 -6.34 -7.31 19.17
CA ASN A 176 -5.37 -6.79 18.20
C ASN A 176 -6.05 -6.04 17.04
N ASN A 177 -7.26 -6.41 16.67
CA ASN A 177 -7.95 -5.86 15.50
C ASN A 177 -9.14 -5.00 15.92
N PHE A 178 -10.34 -5.57 15.94
CA PHE A 178 -11.60 -4.83 16.13
C PHE A 178 -12.27 -5.24 17.43
N GLY A 179 -12.97 -4.31 18.08
CA GLY A 179 -13.87 -4.62 19.21
C GLY A 179 -13.11 -5.06 20.46
N GLY A 180 -12.53 -4.12 21.21
CA GLY A 180 -11.67 -4.46 22.34
C GLY A 180 -12.38 -5.24 23.45
N ALA A 181 -13.67 -5.01 23.67
CA ALA A 181 -14.52 -5.89 24.48
C ALA A 181 -15.35 -6.84 23.60
N PHE A 182 -16.08 -6.25 22.65
CA PHE A 182 -17.10 -6.95 21.88
C PHE A 182 -16.93 -6.69 20.39
N TYR A 183 -16.95 -7.76 19.60
CA TYR A 183 -16.92 -7.71 18.14
C TYR A 183 -18.11 -8.46 17.56
N SER A 184 -18.78 -7.89 16.57
CA SER A 184 -19.74 -8.65 15.75
C SER A 184 -19.63 -8.34 14.27
N ASN A 185 -19.65 -9.41 13.49
CA ASN A 185 -19.78 -9.38 12.04
C ASN A 185 -21.19 -9.70 11.54
N ASN A 186 -22.18 -9.85 12.44
CA ASN A 186 -23.54 -10.23 12.05
C ASN A 186 -24.28 -9.01 11.46
N SER A 187 -24.81 -9.14 10.24
CA SER A 187 -25.61 -8.11 9.56
C SER A 187 -26.97 -7.85 10.24
N LYS A 188 -27.46 -8.80 11.06
CA LYS A 188 -28.72 -8.71 11.80
C LYS A 188 -28.55 -8.23 13.24
N PHE A 189 -27.47 -7.53 13.52
CA PHE A 189 -27.23 -6.97 14.85
C PHE A 189 -28.32 -5.99 15.30
N TYR A 190 -29.18 -5.53 14.36
CA TYR A 190 -30.37 -4.76 14.68
C TYR A 190 -31.34 -5.46 15.65
N LEU A 191 -31.22 -6.78 15.83
CA LEU A 191 -32.03 -7.59 16.76
C LEU A 191 -31.51 -7.59 18.21
N ILE A 192 -30.45 -6.83 18.52
CA ILE A 192 -29.84 -6.86 19.84
C ILE A 192 -30.45 -5.87 20.80
N SER A 193 -30.83 -6.39 21.96
CA SER A 193 -31.22 -5.59 23.12
C SER A 193 -30.06 -5.61 24.11
N ALA A 194 -29.26 -4.54 24.13
CA ALA A 194 -28.25 -4.33 25.16
C ALA A 194 -28.72 -3.26 26.15
N LYS A 195 -28.84 -3.62 27.44
CA LYS A 195 -29.30 -2.73 28.52
C LYS A 195 -28.32 -2.72 29.68
N ASN A 196 -28.04 -1.53 30.23
CA ASN A 196 -27.27 -1.36 31.47
C ASN A 196 -25.88 -2.04 31.46
N ASN A 197 -25.23 -2.13 30.29
CA ASN A 197 -23.89 -2.70 30.21
C ASN A 197 -22.83 -1.62 30.43
N SER A 198 -21.65 -1.99 30.92
CA SER A 198 -20.54 -1.07 31.13
C SER A 198 -19.30 -1.51 30.35
N PHE A 199 -18.75 -0.62 29.53
CA PHE A 199 -17.54 -0.82 28.74
C PHE A 199 -16.47 0.18 29.17
N ILE A 200 -15.49 -0.27 29.95
CA ILE A 200 -14.50 0.59 30.61
C ILE A 200 -13.07 0.20 30.22
N ASN A 201 -12.28 1.17 29.73
CA ASN A 201 -10.85 1.03 29.45
C ASN A 201 -10.49 -0.14 28.50
N ASN A 202 -11.41 -0.58 27.64
CA ASN A 202 -11.13 -1.62 26.66
C ASN A 202 -10.30 -1.04 25.49
N LYS A 203 -9.55 -1.89 24.82
CA LYS A 203 -8.60 -1.47 23.78
C LYS A 203 -8.68 -2.34 22.53
N ALA A 204 -8.64 -1.71 21.37
CA ALA A 204 -8.54 -2.38 20.08
C ALA A 204 -7.33 -1.86 19.29
N GLY A 205 -6.73 -2.70 18.46
CA GLY A 205 -5.60 -2.27 17.64
C GLY A 205 -6.01 -1.54 16.36
N VAL A 206 -7.20 -1.76 15.81
CA VAL A 206 -7.68 -1.14 14.55
C VAL A 206 -8.86 -0.18 14.78
N MET A 207 -10.02 -0.64 15.26
CA MET A 207 -11.22 0.19 15.52
C MET A 207 -12.12 -0.41 16.60
N GLY A 208 -12.94 0.44 17.24
CA GLY A 208 -13.93 0.04 18.22
C GLY A 208 -13.27 -0.46 19.51
N GLY A 209 -12.67 0.44 20.27
CA GLY A 209 -11.98 0.13 21.52
C GLY A 209 -12.88 -0.59 22.53
N GLY A 210 -14.14 -0.18 22.65
CA GLY A 210 -15.16 -0.92 23.38
C GLY A 210 -15.82 -1.94 22.49
N ILE A 211 -16.63 -1.46 21.54
CA ILE A 211 -17.45 -2.29 20.67
C ILE A 211 -17.15 -2.03 19.19
N TYR A 212 -17.16 -3.09 18.38
CA TYR A 212 -17.17 -2.96 16.92
C TYR A 212 -18.30 -3.78 16.30
N PHE A 213 -19.07 -3.16 15.41
CA PHE A 213 -20.11 -3.82 14.63
C PHE A 213 -19.87 -3.70 13.13
N ASN A 214 -20.18 -4.75 12.37
CA ASN A 214 -20.16 -4.65 10.92
C ASN A 214 -21.37 -3.88 10.37
N ASN A 215 -22.57 -4.12 10.90
CA ASN A 215 -23.76 -3.31 10.56
C ASN A 215 -24.45 -2.89 11.86
N PHE A 216 -24.82 -1.63 11.99
CA PHE A 216 -25.49 -1.12 13.18
C PHE A 216 -26.84 -0.45 12.89
N THR A 217 -27.74 -0.52 13.87
CA THR A 217 -28.95 0.29 13.95
C THR A 217 -29.06 0.85 15.37
N GLU A 218 -29.35 2.15 15.49
CA GLU A 218 -29.30 2.94 16.74
C GLU A 218 -30.06 2.39 17.95
N LYS A 219 -31.06 1.52 17.74
CA LYS A 219 -31.99 1.10 18.81
C LYS A 219 -31.38 0.22 19.91
N ASN A 220 -30.11 -0.16 19.83
CA ASN A 220 -29.63 -1.39 20.47
C ASN A 220 -28.71 -1.23 21.69
N LEU A 221 -28.30 -0.02 22.03
CA LEU A 221 -27.36 0.26 23.14
C LEU A 221 -27.97 1.18 24.22
N GLN A 222 -29.20 0.89 24.65
CA GLN A 222 -29.88 1.73 25.64
C GLN A 222 -29.20 1.62 27.02
N ASN A 223 -29.00 2.76 27.69
CA ASN A 223 -28.47 2.86 29.06
C ASN A 223 -27.11 2.19 29.30
N SER A 224 -26.30 1.99 28.26
CA SER A 224 -24.96 1.43 28.43
C SER A 224 -23.93 2.54 28.69
N ILE A 225 -22.98 2.29 29.59
CA ILE A 225 -21.93 3.23 29.98
C ILE A 225 -20.66 2.90 29.20
N PHE A 226 -20.14 3.87 28.46
CA PHE A 226 -18.84 3.78 27.80
C PHE A 226 -17.86 4.76 28.46
N LYS A 227 -16.67 4.29 28.80
CA LYS A 227 -15.67 5.13 29.46
C LYS A 227 -14.25 4.74 29.06
N ASN A 228 -13.56 5.68 28.40
CA ASN A 228 -12.13 5.60 28.09
C ASN A 228 -11.73 4.35 27.31
N ASN A 229 -12.60 3.82 26.45
CA ASN A 229 -12.16 2.76 25.55
C ASN A 229 -11.37 3.41 24.40
N ALA A 230 -10.32 2.73 23.93
CA ALA A 230 -9.36 3.37 23.04
C ALA A 230 -8.88 2.47 21.90
N VAL A 231 -8.57 3.11 20.78
CA VAL A 231 -7.78 2.54 19.70
C VAL A 231 -6.44 3.26 19.70
N SER A 232 -5.37 2.52 19.97
CA SER A 232 -4.05 3.11 20.25
C SER A 232 -4.15 4.13 21.41
N HIS A 233 -4.11 5.43 21.12
CA HIS A 233 -4.20 6.53 22.07
C HIS A 233 -5.47 7.38 21.89
N LEU A 234 -6.28 7.13 20.86
CA LEU A 234 -7.53 7.85 20.62
C LEU A 234 -8.69 7.15 21.32
N ILE A 235 -9.58 7.93 21.93
CA ILE A 235 -10.82 7.42 22.50
C ILE A 235 -11.72 6.97 21.36
N ASP A 236 -12.13 5.71 21.39
CA ASP A 236 -13.02 5.08 20.41
C ASP A 236 -13.89 4.06 21.16
N ASP A 237 -15.00 4.56 21.71
CA ASP A 237 -15.89 3.77 22.56
C ASP A 237 -16.64 2.69 21.77
N TYR A 238 -17.09 3.04 20.57
CA TYR A 238 -17.76 2.12 19.66
C TYR A 238 -17.58 2.59 18.22
N ASN A 239 -17.46 1.63 17.30
CA ASN A 239 -17.22 1.91 15.89
C ASN A 239 -17.88 0.86 15.00
N SER A 240 -17.95 1.13 13.70
CA SER A 240 -18.38 0.19 12.69
C SER A 240 -17.58 0.33 11.41
N LYS A 241 -17.87 -0.49 10.40
CA LYS A 241 -17.22 -0.33 9.09
C LYS A 241 -17.67 1.00 8.43
N PRO A 242 -16.91 1.49 7.43
CA PRO A 242 -17.39 2.49 6.50
C PRO A 242 -18.76 2.15 5.93
N SER A 243 -19.71 3.08 6.07
CA SER A 243 -21.09 2.86 5.65
C SER A 243 -21.57 3.88 4.63
N TYR A 244 -21.18 5.15 4.78
CA TYR A 244 -21.50 6.19 3.83
C TYR A 244 -20.44 7.29 3.79
N PHE A 245 -20.48 8.10 2.74
CA PHE A 245 -19.68 9.31 2.64
C PHE A 245 -20.53 10.49 2.16
N LEU A 246 -20.09 11.69 2.53
CA LEU A 246 -20.74 12.96 2.22
C LEU A 246 -19.78 13.89 1.48
N LEU A 247 -20.33 14.76 0.64
CA LEU A 247 -19.60 15.93 0.17
C LEU A 247 -19.61 16.99 1.28
N THR A 248 -18.43 17.42 1.74
CA THR A 248 -18.29 18.41 2.83
C THR A 248 -17.77 19.76 2.38
N SER A 249 -17.27 19.87 1.14
CA SER A 249 -16.97 21.18 0.54
C SER A 249 -18.26 22.00 0.38
N MET A 250 -18.23 23.26 0.85
CA MET A 250 -19.36 24.19 0.71
C MET A 250 -19.55 24.57 -0.77
N LEU A 251 -20.63 24.10 -1.38
CA LEU A 251 -21.07 24.56 -2.69
C LEU A 251 -22.12 25.66 -2.48
N ASN A 252 -21.81 26.88 -2.88
CA ASN A 252 -22.65 28.05 -2.61
C ASN A 252 -24.03 28.00 -3.28
N ASN A 253 -24.22 27.12 -4.28
CA ASN A 253 -25.43 27.02 -5.09
C ASN A 253 -25.74 25.54 -5.42
N VAL A 254 -27.00 25.27 -5.78
CA VAL A 254 -27.46 23.96 -6.30
C VAL A 254 -26.64 23.53 -7.51
N THR A 255 -26.32 24.47 -8.40
CA THR A 255 -25.45 24.25 -9.57
C THR A 255 -24.23 25.15 -9.45
N THR A 256 -23.05 24.54 -9.37
CA THR A 256 -21.80 25.32 -9.34
C THR A 256 -21.35 25.63 -10.76
N LYS A 257 -21.11 26.91 -11.06
CA LYS A 257 -20.64 27.37 -12.36
C LYS A 257 -19.11 27.39 -12.38
N ILE A 258 -18.50 26.70 -13.33
CA ILE A 258 -17.04 26.71 -13.55
C ILE A 258 -16.74 26.86 -15.04
N ASN A 259 -15.53 27.28 -15.40
CA ASN A 259 -15.09 27.23 -16.79
C ASN A 259 -14.38 25.89 -17.07
N SER A 260 -14.37 25.47 -18.34
CA SER A 260 -13.71 24.23 -18.75
C SER A 260 -12.19 24.31 -18.54
N GLY A 261 -11.64 23.39 -17.75
CA GLY A 261 -10.23 23.35 -17.35
C GLY A 261 -9.92 23.97 -15.98
N ASP A 262 -10.86 24.70 -15.37
CA ASP A 262 -10.67 25.28 -14.04
C ASP A 262 -10.52 24.20 -12.96
N TYR A 263 -9.75 24.53 -11.91
CA TYR A 263 -9.68 23.68 -10.71
C TYR A 263 -11.00 23.74 -9.94
N PHE A 264 -11.53 22.56 -9.64
CA PHE A 264 -12.78 22.38 -8.92
C PHE A 264 -12.56 21.51 -7.67
N PRO A 265 -11.93 22.05 -6.61
CA PRO A 265 -11.58 21.27 -5.43
C PRO A 265 -12.84 20.78 -4.71
N LEU A 266 -12.89 19.47 -4.43
CA LEU A 266 -13.97 18.83 -3.67
C LEU A 266 -13.40 18.06 -2.49
N THR A 267 -14.10 18.09 -1.36
CA THR A 267 -13.73 17.34 -0.15
C THR A 267 -14.88 16.43 0.23
N PHE A 268 -14.55 15.16 0.47
CA PHE A 268 -15.48 14.13 0.91
C PHE A 268 -15.07 13.60 2.28
N THR A 269 -16.06 13.34 3.13
CA THR A 269 -15.85 12.77 4.46
C THR A 269 -16.55 11.42 4.56
N LEU A 270 -15.85 10.42 5.09
CA LEU A 270 -16.27 9.04 5.26
C LEU A 270 -16.76 8.82 6.69
N TYR A 271 -17.96 8.26 6.79
CA TYR A 271 -18.67 8.01 8.03
C TYR A 271 -18.95 6.52 8.20
N ASN A 272 -19.10 6.13 9.46
CA ASN A 272 -19.56 4.80 9.86
C ASN A 272 -21.08 4.81 10.13
N ASP A 273 -21.65 3.66 10.52
CA ASP A 273 -23.09 3.54 10.85
C ASP A 273 -23.54 4.35 12.09
N PHE A 274 -22.60 4.93 12.84
CA PHE A 274 -22.86 5.77 14.01
C PHE A 274 -22.71 7.26 13.71
N ASP A 275 -22.63 7.63 12.43
CA ASP A 275 -22.38 9.00 11.98
C ASP A 275 -21.07 9.60 12.52
N ASN A 276 -20.13 8.76 12.94
CA ASN A 276 -18.79 9.16 13.35
C ASN A 276 -17.86 9.18 12.13
N ILE A 277 -16.97 10.17 12.07
CA ILE A 277 -15.91 10.22 11.05
C ILE A 277 -14.91 9.09 11.31
N ILE A 278 -14.56 8.36 10.26
CA ILE A 278 -13.65 7.22 10.38
C ILE A 278 -12.21 7.69 10.52
N THR A 279 -11.65 7.54 11.73
CA THR A 279 -10.25 7.85 12.02
C THR A 279 -9.39 6.61 11.89
N ASP A 280 -8.89 6.36 10.69
CA ASP A 280 -8.07 5.18 10.39
C ASP A 280 -6.58 5.37 10.74
N ILE A 281 -6.27 5.43 12.03
CA ILE A 281 -4.90 5.64 12.55
C ILE A 281 -3.92 4.61 11.97
N ASN A 282 -4.39 3.38 11.77
CA ASN A 282 -3.55 2.25 11.34
C ASN A 282 -3.53 2.06 9.82
N LYS A 283 -4.20 2.92 9.06
CA LYS A 283 -4.24 2.88 7.59
C LYS A 283 -4.88 1.60 7.03
N TYR A 284 -5.79 0.97 7.78
CA TYR A 284 -6.53 -0.22 7.38
C TYR A 284 -7.48 0.04 6.19
N PHE A 285 -8.18 1.18 6.19
CA PHE A 285 -9.11 1.67 5.18
C PHE A 285 -8.52 2.70 4.21
N ASN A 286 -7.24 3.06 4.34
CA ASN A 286 -6.55 3.96 3.40
C ASN A 286 -6.53 3.48 1.92
N MET A 287 -7.01 2.28 1.62
CA MET A 287 -7.16 1.77 0.25
C MET A 287 -8.50 2.11 -0.40
N ILE A 288 -9.48 2.60 0.37
CA ILE A 288 -10.77 3.02 -0.18
C ILE A 288 -10.53 4.19 -1.13
N THR A 289 -10.83 3.95 -2.40
CA THR A 289 -10.60 4.89 -3.48
C THR A 289 -11.92 5.52 -3.87
N LEU A 290 -12.01 6.84 -3.83
CA LEU A 290 -13.11 7.60 -4.40
C LEU A 290 -12.79 7.95 -5.84
N LYS A 291 -13.75 7.77 -6.74
CA LYS A 291 -13.68 8.20 -8.12
C LYS A 291 -14.93 8.96 -8.49
N LEU A 292 -14.77 10.11 -9.12
CA LEU A 292 -15.87 10.82 -9.75
C LEU A 292 -16.02 10.37 -11.19
N GLU A 293 -17.24 10.07 -11.58
CA GLU A 293 -17.66 9.99 -12.98
C GLU A 293 -18.45 11.24 -13.34
N ILE A 294 -18.45 11.61 -14.61
CA ILE A 294 -19.22 12.76 -15.11
C ILE A 294 -20.21 12.27 -16.16
N ILE A 295 -21.44 12.79 -16.12
CA ILE A 295 -22.50 12.49 -17.08
C ILE A 295 -23.17 13.80 -17.49
N ASP A 296 -23.48 13.94 -18.77
CA ASP A 296 -24.31 15.04 -19.28
C ASP A 296 -25.72 14.98 -18.68
N LYS A 297 -26.24 16.10 -18.18
CA LYS A 297 -27.53 16.14 -17.47
C LYS A 297 -28.69 15.62 -18.32
N ASN A 298 -28.71 15.92 -19.62
CA ASN A 298 -29.77 15.46 -20.52
C ASN A 298 -29.71 13.94 -20.75
N HIS A 299 -28.51 13.36 -20.75
CA HIS A 299 -28.33 11.91 -20.80
C HIS A 299 -28.73 11.22 -19.51
N PHE A 300 -28.41 11.81 -18.36
CA PHE A 300 -28.78 11.31 -17.04
C PHE A 300 -30.30 11.17 -16.91
N LEU A 301 -31.08 12.16 -17.36
CA LEU A 301 -32.54 12.13 -17.34
C LEU A 301 -33.16 11.06 -18.27
N ASN A 302 -32.48 10.71 -19.36
CA ASN A 302 -33.01 9.80 -20.38
C ASN A 302 -32.58 8.33 -20.19
N ASN A 303 -31.80 7.99 -19.15
CA ASN A 303 -31.26 6.65 -18.88
C ASN A 303 -30.52 5.98 -20.07
N ARG A 304 -30.05 6.77 -21.05
CA ARG A 304 -29.30 6.26 -22.22
C ARG A 304 -27.80 6.42 -21.99
N TYR A 305 -27.17 5.33 -21.54
CA TYR A 305 -25.72 5.20 -21.37
C TYR A 305 -25.00 4.97 -22.70
N ASN A 306 -25.10 5.90 -23.64
CA ASN A 306 -24.14 5.96 -24.73
C ASN A 306 -23.01 6.89 -24.28
N VAL A 307 -21.83 6.30 -24.05
CA VAL A 307 -20.61 7.03 -23.70
C VAL A 307 -20.31 8.00 -24.84
N SER A 308 -20.50 9.28 -24.58
CA SER A 308 -20.28 10.33 -25.57
C SER A 308 -18.87 10.89 -25.42
N GLU A 309 -18.18 11.13 -26.55
CA GLU A 309 -16.77 11.55 -26.60
C GLU A 309 -16.53 13.02 -26.18
N TYR A 310 -17.49 13.66 -25.51
CA TYR A 310 -17.57 15.11 -25.36
C TYR A 310 -17.03 15.68 -24.03
N TYR A 311 -16.44 14.86 -23.18
CA TYR A 311 -15.83 15.32 -21.93
C TYR A 311 -14.70 14.41 -21.45
N TYR A 312 -13.80 14.95 -20.63
CA TYR A 312 -12.91 14.18 -19.78
C TYR A 312 -12.62 14.94 -18.47
N ILE A 313 -12.18 14.21 -17.45
CA ILE A 313 -11.88 14.73 -16.13
C ILE A 313 -10.49 14.27 -15.71
N ILE A 314 -9.75 15.16 -15.05
CA ILE A 314 -8.42 14.91 -14.46
C ILE A 314 -8.53 15.12 -12.95
N GLY A 315 -7.73 14.40 -12.16
CA GLY A 315 -7.74 14.54 -10.71
C GLY A 315 -9.03 14.07 -10.04
N ASN A 316 -9.83 13.25 -10.74
CA ASN A 316 -11.11 12.73 -10.29
C ASN A 316 -11.03 11.50 -9.40
N ILE A 317 -9.82 11.07 -9.03
CA ILE A 317 -9.58 9.90 -8.18
C ILE A 317 -8.81 10.35 -6.94
N GLY A 318 -9.30 9.97 -5.76
CA GLY A 318 -8.69 10.25 -4.46
C GLY A 318 -8.83 9.05 -3.51
N THR A 319 -8.13 9.11 -2.38
CA THR A 319 -8.20 8.08 -1.34
C THR A 319 -8.53 8.72 -0.01
N PHE A 320 -9.35 8.05 0.81
CA PHE A 320 -9.63 8.53 2.15
C PHE A 320 -8.41 8.37 3.06
N VAL A 321 -7.99 9.45 3.70
CA VAL A 321 -6.95 9.49 4.73
C VAL A 321 -7.59 10.05 5.99
N ASN A 322 -7.64 9.26 7.06
CA ASN A 322 -8.36 9.60 8.30
C ASN A 322 -9.82 10.03 8.02
N GLY A 323 -10.46 9.32 7.08
CA GLY A 323 -11.85 9.57 6.72
C GLY A 323 -12.05 10.79 5.81
N ILE A 324 -11.00 11.44 5.32
CA ILE A 324 -11.12 12.62 4.44
C ILE A 324 -10.50 12.30 3.07
N CYS A 325 -11.22 12.57 1.99
CA CYS A 325 -10.73 12.48 0.62
C CYS A 325 -10.81 13.86 -0.04
N GLU A 326 -9.65 14.41 -0.40
CA GLU A 326 -9.54 15.73 -1.05
C GLU A 326 -9.17 15.57 -2.52
N LEU A 327 -9.97 16.14 -3.42
CA LEU A 327 -9.74 16.19 -4.85
C LEU A 327 -9.29 17.60 -5.28
N ASN A 328 -8.21 18.09 -4.67
CA ASN A 328 -7.72 19.47 -4.86
C ASN A 328 -7.28 19.79 -6.31
N ASN A 329 -6.99 18.74 -7.10
CA ASN A 329 -6.54 18.86 -8.49
C ASN A 329 -7.62 18.42 -9.50
N LEU A 330 -8.89 18.34 -9.07
CA LEU A 330 -9.98 18.00 -9.98
C LEU A 330 -10.14 19.11 -11.03
N GLN A 331 -10.11 18.72 -12.30
CA GLN A 331 -10.39 19.59 -13.44
C GLN A 331 -11.37 18.92 -14.38
N ILE A 332 -12.30 19.70 -14.93
CA ILE A 332 -13.33 19.21 -15.82
C ILE A 332 -13.16 19.87 -17.19
N PHE A 333 -12.98 19.04 -18.21
CA PHE A 333 -12.85 19.47 -19.59
C PHE A 333 -14.07 19.02 -20.37
N ALA A 334 -14.98 19.94 -20.65
CA ALA A 334 -16.23 19.67 -21.35
C ALA A 334 -16.73 20.90 -22.10
N ASN A 335 -17.59 20.70 -23.09
CA ASN A 335 -18.25 21.81 -23.79
C ASN A 335 -19.27 22.51 -22.88
N PRO A 336 -19.66 23.77 -23.15
CA PRO A 336 -20.63 24.48 -22.31
C PRO A 336 -21.97 23.75 -22.24
N ASN A 337 -22.29 23.19 -21.06
CA ASN A 337 -23.55 22.52 -20.74
C ASN A 337 -23.66 22.26 -19.22
N GLU A 338 -24.75 21.65 -18.78
CA GLU A 338 -24.89 21.13 -17.43
C GLU A 338 -24.51 19.64 -17.33
N TYR A 339 -23.74 19.32 -16.30
CA TYR A 339 -23.20 18.00 -16.03
C TYR A 339 -23.49 17.59 -14.58
N VAL A 340 -23.50 16.28 -14.36
CA VAL A 340 -23.68 15.64 -13.06
C VAL A 340 -22.42 14.85 -12.75
N LEU A 341 -21.77 15.14 -11.62
CA LEU A 341 -20.70 14.29 -11.10
C LEU A 341 -21.29 13.24 -10.17
N ILE A 342 -20.92 11.98 -10.41
CA ILE A 342 -21.38 10.81 -9.66
C ILE A 342 -20.18 10.23 -8.91
N PRO A 343 -20.15 10.38 -7.58
CA PRO A 343 -19.12 9.78 -6.76
C PRO A 343 -19.32 8.26 -6.66
N LYS A 344 -18.24 7.49 -6.86
CA LYS A 344 -18.20 6.03 -6.72
C LYS A 344 -17.01 5.60 -5.88
N ILE A 345 -17.22 4.56 -5.08
CA ILE A 345 -16.13 3.88 -4.39
C ILE A 345 -15.60 2.75 -5.27
N GLU A 346 -14.28 2.69 -5.40
CA GLU A 346 -13.54 1.59 -6.00
C GLU A 346 -12.65 0.93 -4.92
N ASN A 347 -12.32 -0.36 -5.13
CA ASN A 347 -11.41 -1.14 -4.27
C ASN A 347 -11.90 -1.40 -2.83
N TYR A 348 -13.22 -1.50 -2.63
CA TYR A 348 -13.80 -1.93 -1.36
C TYR A 348 -14.94 -2.93 -1.63
N ASP A 349 -14.99 -4.02 -0.86
CA ASP A 349 -15.89 -5.14 -1.13
C ASP A 349 -17.34 -4.87 -0.67
N ASP A 350 -17.53 -3.94 0.27
CA ASP A 350 -18.85 -3.57 0.77
C ASP A 350 -19.39 -2.31 0.07
N ASP A 351 -20.71 -2.21 -0.01
CA ASP A 351 -21.40 -1.01 -0.52
C ASP A 351 -21.31 0.14 0.48
N ILE A 352 -20.55 1.20 0.13
CA ILE A 352 -20.55 2.46 0.87
C ILE A 352 -21.46 3.44 0.12
N LYS A 353 -22.50 3.93 0.80
CA LYS A 353 -23.51 4.80 0.20
C LYS A 353 -23.01 6.24 0.08
N TYR A 354 -23.32 6.91 -1.03
CA TYR A 354 -23.20 8.36 -1.09
C TYR A 354 -24.50 8.97 -0.54
N LYS A 355 -24.41 9.77 0.54
CA LYS A 355 -25.57 10.37 1.24
C LYS A 355 -25.67 11.89 1.00
N SER A 356 -25.41 12.34 -0.22
CA SER A 356 -25.61 13.74 -0.59
C SER A 356 -26.28 13.82 -1.96
N ASP A 357 -26.79 14.99 -2.30
CA ASP A 357 -27.30 15.22 -3.64
C ASP A 357 -26.19 15.05 -4.68
N ASN A 358 -26.59 14.67 -5.89
CA ASN A 358 -25.66 14.63 -7.01
C ASN A 358 -25.05 16.02 -7.23
N ILE A 359 -23.76 16.04 -7.56
CA ILE A 359 -23.04 17.30 -7.69
C ILE A 359 -23.31 17.86 -9.09
N MET A 360 -24.13 18.91 -9.16
CA MET A 360 -24.46 19.58 -10.42
C MET A 360 -23.45 20.67 -10.75
N VAL A 361 -22.87 20.58 -11.93
CA VAL A 361 -21.86 21.52 -12.44
C VAL A 361 -22.34 22.08 -13.77
N SER A 362 -22.33 23.40 -13.91
CA SER A 362 -22.57 24.08 -15.18
C SER A 362 -21.23 24.57 -15.72
N ILE A 363 -20.85 24.07 -16.88
CA ILE A 363 -19.65 24.51 -17.59
C ILE A 363 -20.06 25.70 -18.44
N ASN A 364 -19.47 26.87 -18.13
CA ASN A 364 -19.68 28.08 -18.93
C ASN A 364 -18.76 28.08 -20.15
N ASP A 365 -19.08 28.95 -21.12
CA ASP A 365 -18.12 29.33 -22.15
C ASP A 365 -16.94 30.11 -21.54
N CYS A 366 -15.84 30.23 -22.28
CA CYS A 366 -14.67 30.98 -21.81
C CYS A 366 -15.02 32.45 -21.59
N LYS A 367 -14.43 33.05 -20.55
CA LYS A 367 -14.55 34.49 -20.33
C LYS A 367 -13.91 35.26 -21.49
N GLU A 368 -14.30 36.52 -21.67
CA GLU A 368 -13.76 37.38 -22.74
C GLU A 368 -12.23 37.59 -22.65
N ASP A 369 -11.64 37.42 -21.45
CA ASP A 369 -10.21 37.51 -21.17
C ASP A 369 -9.47 36.16 -21.26
N GLN A 370 -10.16 35.06 -21.57
CA GLN A 370 -9.58 33.73 -21.73
C GLN A 370 -9.55 33.29 -23.20
N ILE A 371 -8.58 32.44 -23.56
CA ILE A 371 -8.47 31.87 -24.91
C ILE A 371 -9.25 30.56 -24.96
N LYS A 372 -10.15 30.48 -25.95
CA LYS A 372 -10.93 29.29 -26.25
C LYS A 372 -10.09 28.34 -27.10
N MET A 373 -9.60 27.28 -26.46
CA MET A 373 -8.83 26.22 -27.10
C MET A 373 -9.74 25.04 -27.44
N ILE A 374 -9.49 24.37 -28.57
CA ILE A 374 -10.23 23.16 -28.98
C ILE A 374 -9.27 21.99 -29.08
N ASN A 375 -9.52 20.92 -28.34
CA ASN A 375 -8.77 19.68 -28.51
C ASN A 375 -9.26 18.95 -29.76
N GLU A 376 -8.50 19.02 -30.85
CA GLU A 376 -8.86 18.45 -32.16
C GLU A 376 -9.29 16.98 -32.11
N LYS A 377 -8.74 16.19 -31.18
CA LYS A 377 -9.03 14.74 -31.09
C LYS A 377 -10.44 14.45 -30.60
N ASN A 378 -10.94 15.25 -29.66
CA ASN A 378 -12.19 14.99 -28.96
C ASN A 378 -13.24 16.09 -29.20
N LYS A 379 -12.88 17.17 -29.89
CA LYS A 379 -13.71 18.38 -30.09
C LYS A 379 -14.23 18.97 -28.77
N ILE A 380 -13.38 18.91 -27.74
CA ILE A 380 -13.67 19.47 -26.42
C ILE A 380 -13.03 20.84 -26.33
N GLN A 381 -13.86 21.82 -26.01
CA GLN A 381 -13.43 23.17 -25.72
C GLN A 381 -12.89 23.27 -24.29
N TYR A 382 -11.79 23.98 -24.11
CA TYR A 382 -11.26 24.37 -22.81
C TYR A 382 -10.71 25.79 -22.82
N CYS A 383 -10.64 26.41 -21.65
CA CYS A 383 -10.22 27.79 -21.50
C CYS A 383 -8.80 27.83 -20.95
N GLU A 384 -7.93 28.61 -21.57
CA GLU A 384 -6.62 28.93 -21.02
C GLU A 384 -6.50 30.43 -20.78
N ASP A 385 -5.87 30.82 -19.68
CA ASP A 385 -5.46 32.20 -19.49
C ASP A 385 -4.40 32.57 -20.53
N ALA A 386 -4.50 33.78 -21.07
CA ALA A 386 -3.55 34.27 -22.06
C ALA A 386 -2.13 34.30 -21.46
N ARG A 387 -1.17 33.69 -22.15
CA ARG A 387 0.24 33.74 -21.75
C ARG A 387 0.93 34.89 -22.47
N CYS A 388 1.47 35.83 -21.72
CA CYS A 388 2.26 36.93 -22.27
C CYS A 388 3.77 36.63 -22.16
N ASN A 389 4.59 37.41 -22.86
CA ASN A 389 6.05 37.32 -22.76
C ASN A 389 6.50 37.51 -21.30
N GLU A 390 7.61 36.87 -20.89
CA GLU A 390 8.18 36.97 -19.54
C GLU A 390 8.47 38.42 -19.11
N ASN A 391 8.65 39.33 -20.07
CA ASN A 391 8.84 40.77 -19.82
C ASN A 391 7.55 41.48 -19.37
N CYS A 392 6.37 40.86 -19.52
CA CYS A 392 5.09 41.42 -19.10
C CYS A 392 4.87 41.09 -17.60
N PRO A 393 4.83 42.08 -16.70
CA PRO A 393 4.67 41.87 -15.26
C PRO A 393 3.21 41.60 -14.88
N VAL A 394 2.67 40.47 -15.36
CA VAL A 394 1.31 40.00 -15.05
C VAL A 394 1.13 39.86 -13.54
N ASP A 395 -0.03 40.24 -13.03
CA ASP A 395 -0.42 40.28 -11.60
C ASP A 395 0.25 41.38 -10.75
N ILE A 396 1.18 42.15 -11.32
CA ILE A 396 1.86 43.26 -10.62
C ILE A 396 1.41 44.61 -11.19
N SER A 397 1.71 44.85 -12.47
CA SER A 397 1.44 46.11 -13.16
C SER A 397 0.80 45.93 -14.54
N ALA A 398 0.57 44.70 -14.96
CA ALA A 398 -0.06 44.38 -16.23
C ALA A 398 -1.09 43.25 -16.10
N ARG A 399 -1.98 43.15 -17.08
CA ARG A 399 -2.79 41.96 -17.37
C ARG A 399 -2.54 41.48 -18.79
N CYS A 400 -2.62 40.17 -19.01
CA CYS A 400 -2.46 39.60 -20.35
C CYS A 400 -3.82 39.48 -21.03
N ILE A 401 -3.99 40.12 -22.19
CA ILE A 401 -5.22 40.08 -22.98
C ILE A 401 -5.03 39.13 -24.16
N PRO A 402 -5.99 38.22 -24.40
CA PRO A 402 -5.93 37.31 -25.53
C PRO A 402 -6.08 38.03 -26.88
N PHE A 403 -5.37 37.54 -27.91
CA PHE A 403 -5.58 38.02 -29.27
C PHE A 403 -6.98 37.66 -29.77
N LYS A 404 -7.78 38.66 -30.17
CA LYS A 404 -9.15 38.44 -30.67
C LYS A 404 -9.15 37.45 -31.85
N ASN A 405 -9.90 36.37 -31.73
CA ASN A 405 -10.11 35.29 -32.72
C ASN A 405 -9.01 34.22 -32.86
N GLY A 406 -8.06 34.10 -31.92
CA GLY A 406 -7.07 33.02 -31.93
C GLY A 406 -7.54 31.74 -31.22
N GLU A 407 -7.45 30.58 -31.87
CA GLU A 407 -7.58 29.24 -31.23
C GLU A 407 -6.24 28.74 -30.65
N ILE A 408 -5.21 29.59 -30.61
CA ILE A 408 -3.85 29.25 -30.18
C ILE A 408 -3.38 30.29 -29.16
N ASN A 409 -3.00 29.84 -27.97
CA ASN A 409 -2.39 30.65 -26.92
C ASN A 409 -0.92 30.98 -27.24
N ASP A 410 -0.71 31.83 -28.25
CA ASP A 410 0.62 32.25 -28.71
C ASP A 410 1.11 33.46 -27.93
N ILE A 411 2.23 33.26 -27.21
CA ILE A 411 2.90 34.28 -26.38
C ILE A 411 3.18 35.56 -27.14
N ASN A 412 3.44 35.48 -28.45
CA ASN A 412 3.80 36.64 -29.27
C ASN A 412 2.58 37.40 -29.81
N LYS A 413 1.38 36.85 -29.71
CA LYS A 413 0.14 37.47 -30.21
C LYS A 413 -0.69 38.08 -29.09
N ASN A 414 -0.58 37.55 -27.88
CA ASN A 414 -1.27 38.08 -26.72
C ASN A 414 -0.74 39.47 -26.35
N LEU A 415 -1.65 40.36 -25.96
CA LEU A 415 -1.33 41.75 -25.67
C LEU A 415 -1.09 41.92 -24.16
N CYS A 416 0.09 42.42 -23.79
CA CYS A 416 0.35 42.90 -22.43
C CYS A 416 -0.28 44.28 -22.26
N GLU A 417 -1.36 44.39 -21.48
CA GLU A 417 -2.00 45.67 -21.18
C GLU A 417 -1.63 46.12 -19.77
N CYS A 418 -1.01 47.29 -19.66
CA CYS A 418 -0.65 47.87 -18.37
C CYS A 418 -1.90 48.29 -17.59
N LEU A 419 -1.89 48.06 -16.28
CA LEU A 419 -2.91 48.56 -15.36
C LEU A 419 -2.84 50.09 -15.27
N SER A 420 -3.95 50.74 -14.93
CA SER A 420 -4.00 52.21 -14.80
C SER A 420 -2.89 52.75 -13.89
N GLY A 421 -2.09 53.69 -14.41
CA GLY A 421 -0.93 54.27 -13.70
C GLY A 421 0.44 53.75 -14.17
N TRP A 422 0.46 52.77 -15.07
CA TRP A 422 1.65 52.15 -15.62
C TRP A 422 1.65 52.26 -17.16
N GLU A 423 2.80 52.54 -17.78
CA GLU A 423 2.92 52.71 -19.22
C GLU A 423 4.21 52.06 -19.77
N GLY A 424 4.27 51.87 -21.09
CA GLY A 424 5.40 51.25 -21.81
C GLY A 424 5.33 49.72 -21.92
N GLU A 425 6.21 49.11 -22.73
CA GLU A 425 6.22 47.67 -23.03
C GLU A 425 6.46 46.76 -21.81
N ILE A 426 7.05 47.32 -20.75
CA ILE A 426 7.37 46.62 -19.50
C ILE A 426 6.45 47.11 -18.35
N CYS A 427 5.48 47.99 -18.64
CA CYS A 427 4.56 48.57 -17.65
C CYS A 427 5.30 49.13 -16.43
N ILE A 428 6.12 50.16 -16.66
CA ILE A 428 6.93 50.87 -15.65
C ILE A 428 6.09 52.04 -15.09
N PRO A 429 6.23 52.44 -13.81
CA PRO A 429 5.44 53.54 -13.26
C PRO A 429 5.74 54.82 -14.04
N ASN A 430 4.68 55.53 -14.43
CA ASN A 430 4.81 56.70 -15.31
C ASN A 430 5.68 57.83 -14.71
N TYR A 431 5.89 57.83 -13.39
CA TYR A 431 6.70 58.80 -12.66
C TYR A 431 8.23 58.63 -12.82
N PHE A 432 8.72 57.50 -13.34
CA PHE A 432 10.18 57.22 -13.43
C PHE A 432 10.82 57.53 -14.79
N ILE A 433 10.03 57.82 -15.83
CA ILE A 433 10.55 57.98 -17.20
C ILE A 433 11.21 59.36 -17.41
N GLU A 434 10.93 60.37 -16.57
CA GLU A 434 11.52 61.71 -16.73
C GLU A 434 12.98 61.86 -16.28
N LYS A 435 13.66 60.83 -15.72
CA LYS A 435 14.94 61.06 -14.99
C LYS A 435 16.15 60.19 -15.33
N SER A 436 16.13 59.30 -16.31
CA SER A 436 17.19 58.28 -16.48
C SER A 436 18.07 58.36 -17.74
N GLU A 437 18.17 59.51 -18.42
CA GLU A 437 18.94 59.64 -19.68
C GLU A 437 20.48 59.66 -19.56
N LYS A 438 21.10 59.40 -18.41
CA LYS A 438 22.58 59.45 -18.30
C LYS A 438 23.15 58.39 -17.37
N PHE A 439 23.45 57.19 -17.87
CA PHE A 439 24.57 56.37 -17.37
C PHE A 439 24.89 55.22 -18.35
N ASN A 440 25.99 55.35 -19.12
CA ASN A 440 26.61 54.26 -19.88
C ASN A 440 27.93 53.87 -19.19
N ILE A 441 28.08 52.59 -18.81
CA ILE A 441 29.36 52.01 -18.39
C ILE A 441 29.69 50.80 -19.26
N VAL A 442 30.89 50.86 -19.83
CA VAL A 442 31.60 49.83 -20.59
C VAL A 442 32.02 48.69 -19.66
N ASN A 443 31.74 47.44 -20.05
CA ASN A 443 32.34 46.27 -19.41
C ASN A 443 32.81 45.27 -20.48
N SER A 444 34.12 45.17 -20.64
CA SER A 444 34.81 44.14 -21.44
C SER A 444 35.81 43.44 -20.53
N LEU A 445 35.72 42.11 -20.37
CA LEU A 445 36.83 41.18 -20.10
C LEU A 445 36.37 39.70 -20.04
N SER A 446 36.57 39.02 -21.18
CA SER A 446 37.10 37.66 -21.44
C SER A 446 37.02 36.51 -20.40
N ILE A 447 36.43 35.38 -20.83
CA ILE A 447 36.82 34.00 -20.45
C ILE A 447 36.74 33.09 -21.70
N GLU A 448 37.81 33.01 -22.50
CA GLU A 448 38.00 31.97 -23.52
C GLU A 448 39.47 31.52 -23.50
N SER A 449 39.77 30.42 -22.79
CA SER A 449 41.07 29.71 -22.88
C SER A 449 41.03 28.34 -22.16
N LEU A 450 40.08 27.47 -22.55
CA LEU A 450 40.07 26.08 -22.04
C LEU A 450 39.50 25.03 -23.02
N SER A 451 39.43 25.33 -24.32
CA SER A 451 38.91 24.41 -25.36
C SER A 451 39.99 23.72 -26.22
N SER A 452 41.28 23.92 -25.97
CA SER A 452 42.34 23.54 -26.93
C SER A 452 43.16 22.27 -26.60
N ILE A 453 42.60 21.23 -25.98
CA ILE A 453 43.34 19.95 -25.73
C ILE A 453 42.60 18.68 -26.21
N ASN A 454 41.43 18.76 -26.86
CA ASN A 454 40.64 17.56 -27.24
C ASN A 454 40.58 17.23 -28.76
N SER A 455 41.50 17.70 -29.60
CA SER A 455 41.37 17.53 -31.06
C SER A 455 42.07 16.32 -31.69
N ASP A 456 42.82 15.49 -30.96
CA ASP A 456 43.54 14.36 -31.56
C ASP A 456 43.10 13.02 -30.96
N LEU A 457 41.92 12.53 -31.37
CA LEU A 457 41.56 11.11 -31.51
C LEU A 457 40.10 11.01 -32.01
N ASN A 458 39.94 10.97 -33.34
CA ASN A 458 38.68 10.63 -33.99
C ASN A 458 38.32 9.16 -33.74
N ILE A 459 37.54 8.90 -32.68
CA ILE A 459 36.72 7.69 -32.58
C ILE A 459 35.29 8.13 -32.28
N SER A 460 34.44 7.94 -33.28
CA SER A 460 33.02 8.25 -33.27
C SER A 460 32.25 7.38 -32.27
N GLY A 461 31.48 8.04 -31.40
CA GLY A 461 30.21 7.51 -30.88
C GLY A 461 30.25 6.86 -29.50
N PHE A 462 30.27 7.66 -28.43
CA PHE A 462 29.43 7.49 -27.22
C PHE A 462 29.73 8.62 -26.22
N SER A 463 28.80 9.56 -26.03
CA SER A 463 28.96 10.64 -25.02
C SER A 463 28.26 10.26 -23.71
N ILE A 464 29.02 9.78 -22.72
CA ILE A 464 28.59 9.67 -21.32
C ILE A 464 29.25 10.82 -20.56
N ASN A 465 28.61 12.00 -20.50
CA ASN A 465 29.14 13.09 -19.69
C ASN A 465 28.10 14.13 -19.21
N THR A 466 27.01 13.69 -18.59
CA THR A 466 25.97 14.62 -18.08
C THR A 466 25.62 14.50 -16.60
N THR A 467 26.18 13.56 -15.83
CA THR A 467 25.79 13.39 -14.41
C THR A 467 26.79 13.91 -13.36
N PHE A 468 28.04 14.22 -13.72
CA PHE A 468 29.05 14.64 -12.72
C PHE A 468 29.20 16.16 -12.54
N ARG A 469 28.59 16.99 -13.42
CA ARG A 469 28.78 18.46 -13.40
C ARG A 469 27.80 19.23 -12.50
N ARG A 470 26.76 18.58 -11.96
CA ARG A 470 25.70 19.25 -11.18
C ARG A 470 25.94 19.34 -9.67
N MET A 471 26.98 18.71 -9.13
CA MET A 471 27.24 18.72 -7.68
C MET A 471 28.28 19.76 -7.19
N TYR A 472 28.92 20.52 -8.09
CA TYR A 472 30.00 21.44 -7.71
C TYR A 472 29.75 22.94 -7.96
N SER A 473 28.57 23.35 -8.40
CA SER A 473 28.27 24.77 -8.69
C SER A 473 27.45 25.51 -7.63
N VAL A 474 27.30 24.96 -6.41
CA VAL A 474 26.62 25.63 -5.29
C VAL A 474 27.58 25.77 -4.11
N ASN A 475 28.61 26.61 -4.24
CA ASN A 475 29.17 27.39 -3.12
C ASN A 475 30.29 28.34 -3.60
N LYS A 476 29.91 29.45 -4.22
CA LYS A 476 30.84 30.58 -4.38
C LYS A 476 30.03 31.86 -4.53
N ASN A 477 29.55 32.37 -3.39
CA ASN A 477 29.28 33.79 -3.15
C ASN A 477 28.87 33.97 -1.68
N ASN A 478 29.86 34.23 -0.82
CA ASN A 478 29.72 35.08 0.37
C ASN A 478 31.07 35.19 1.08
N LYS A 479 31.87 36.16 0.63
CA LYS A 479 32.93 36.77 1.42
C LYS A 479 32.86 38.28 1.19
N ASN A 480 32.19 38.96 2.11
CA ASN A 480 32.61 40.22 2.72
C ASN A 480 31.47 40.73 3.60
N ASN A 481 31.60 40.54 4.91
CA ASN A 481 31.47 41.61 5.89
C ASN A 481 31.87 41.09 7.27
N LYS A 482 32.93 41.69 7.80
CA LYS A 482 33.27 41.67 9.23
C LYS A 482 32.29 42.59 9.93
N CYS A 483 31.61 42.10 10.96
CA CYS A 483 31.30 42.86 12.17
C CYS A 483 31.05 41.90 13.33
N SER A 484 31.34 42.41 14.52
CA SER A 484 31.68 41.73 15.75
C SER A 484 30.50 41.35 16.66
N ASN A 485 30.79 40.34 17.49
CA ASN A 485 30.33 40.08 18.86
C ASN A 485 28.91 39.53 19.10
N ASN A 486 28.92 38.26 19.51
CA ASN A 486 28.40 37.73 20.78
C ASN A 486 27.12 38.39 21.32
N ASP A 487 25.98 37.76 21.02
CA ASP A 487 24.90 37.43 21.96
C ASP A 487 23.66 37.01 21.16
N LEU A 488 23.66 35.81 20.54
CA LEU A 488 22.43 35.27 19.93
C LEU A 488 22.45 33.76 19.66
N GLU A 489 23.11 32.94 20.48
CA GLU A 489 23.21 31.50 20.21
C GLU A 489 22.21 30.62 21.00
N ASN A 490 21.43 31.20 21.92
CA ASN A 490 20.43 30.44 22.70
C ASN A 490 18.95 30.69 22.34
N THR A 491 18.65 31.53 21.34
CA THR A 491 17.26 31.83 20.94
C THR A 491 16.88 31.27 19.56
N LEU A 492 17.85 30.74 18.79
CA LEU A 492 17.61 30.23 17.43
C LEU A 492 17.23 28.73 17.40
N ASN A 493 17.65 27.94 18.40
CA ASN A 493 17.39 26.48 18.42
C ASN A 493 15.97 26.09 18.85
N ASN A 494 15.16 27.02 19.39
CA ASN A 494 13.76 26.76 19.76
C ASN A 494 12.72 27.28 18.75
N LYS A 495 13.15 27.96 17.67
CA LYS A 495 12.22 28.46 16.63
C LYS A 495 12.24 27.66 15.33
N ILE A 496 13.30 26.89 15.08
CA ILE A 496 13.44 26.02 13.90
C ILE A 496 12.65 24.71 14.02
N ASN A 497 12.35 24.23 15.23
CA ASN A 497 11.54 23.02 15.42
C ASN A 497 10.02 23.23 15.29
N ASN A 498 9.54 24.48 15.21
CA ASN A 498 8.11 24.80 15.09
C ASN A 498 7.68 25.36 13.72
N THR A 499 8.58 25.43 12.74
CA THR A 499 8.25 25.89 11.36
C THR A 499 8.48 24.82 10.28
N LEU A 500 8.84 23.59 10.65
CA LEU A 500 8.96 22.45 9.73
C LEU A 500 7.66 21.64 9.55
N ASN A 501 6.55 22.07 10.17
CA ASN A 501 5.25 21.38 10.08
C ASN A 501 4.18 22.06 9.21
N GLU A 502 4.47 23.20 8.58
CA GLU A 502 3.50 23.86 7.68
C GLU A 502 4.20 24.45 6.45
N SER A 503 4.24 23.67 5.37
CA SER A 503 4.30 24.15 3.97
C SER A 503 4.39 22.95 3.02
N CYS A 504 3.31 22.18 2.99
CA CYS A 504 3.05 21.17 1.98
C CYS A 504 2.03 21.78 1.01
N SER A 505 2.44 22.10 -0.22
CA SER A 505 1.62 21.96 -1.44
C SER A 505 2.24 22.76 -2.59
N LYS A 506 2.55 22.06 -3.69
CA LYS A 506 2.05 22.31 -5.04
C LYS A 506 2.91 21.54 -6.06
N ILE A 507 2.25 21.26 -7.19
CA ILE A 507 2.78 21.02 -8.55
C ILE A 507 2.77 19.56 -9.07
N ASN A 508 1.74 19.37 -9.92
CA ASN A 508 1.40 18.48 -11.03
C ASN A 508 2.36 17.41 -11.58
N THR A 509 1.72 16.32 -11.99
CA THR A 509 2.24 15.26 -12.87
C THR A 509 1.21 14.93 -13.95
N ASP A 510 1.63 14.93 -15.22
CA ASP A 510 0.92 14.29 -16.32
C ASP A 510 1.86 13.37 -17.11
N ASN A 511 1.27 12.28 -17.62
CA ASN A 511 1.75 11.30 -18.60
C ASN A 511 2.45 10.02 -18.10
N LEU A 512 1.69 8.92 -18.07
CA LEU A 512 1.95 7.66 -18.83
C LEU A 512 0.97 6.55 -18.40
N PHE A 513 0.00 6.20 -19.26
CA PHE A 513 -0.46 4.84 -19.61
C PHE A 513 -1.87 4.88 -20.27
N LYS A 514 -1.89 5.02 -21.60
CA LYS A 514 -3.01 4.56 -22.46
C LYS A 514 -2.62 3.20 -23.03
N ILE A 515 -3.32 2.13 -22.68
CA ILE A 515 -3.34 0.89 -23.47
C ILE A 515 -4.79 0.45 -23.68
N SER A 516 -5.11 0.33 -24.97
CA SER A 516 -6.35 -0.08 -25.60
C SER A 516 -6.82 -1.49 -25.19
N LYS A 517 -8.10 -1.61 -24.84
CA LYS A 517 -8.82 -2.89 -24.82
C LYS A 517 -9.25 -3.22 -26.25
N ASN A 518 -8.71 -4.30 -26.82
CA ASN A 518 -9.33 -4.98 -27.95
C ASN A 518 -10.08 -6.21 -27.44
N ASN A 519 -11.33 -6.32 -27.88
CA ASN A 519 -12.27 -7.39 -27.60
C ASN A 519 -11.76 -8.73 -28.16
N ILE A 520 -11.70 -9.75 -27.31
CA ILE A 520 -11.67 -11.15 -27.74
C ILE A 520 -12.91 -11.82 -27.14
N ASN A 521 -13.75 -12.31 -28.03
CA ASN A 521 -14.94 -13.11 -27.71
C ASN A 521 -14.52 -14.43 -27.05
N GLU A 522 -14.95 -14.66 -25.81
CA GLU A 522 -14.92 -15.99 -25.20
C GLU A 522 -16.23 -16.72 -25.50
N ASN A 523 -16.13 -17.74 -26.34
CA ASN A 523 -17.18 -18.73 -26.53
C ASN A 523 -17.06 -19.83 -25.47
N ARG A 524 -18.24 -20.21 -24.98
CA ARG A 524 -18.55 -21.27 -24.01
C ARG A 524 -17.91 -22.61 -24.39
N TYR A 525 -17.26 -23.25 -23.42
CA TYR A 525 -17.24 -24.72 -23.31
C TYR A 525 -17.38 -25.12 -21.84
N SER A 526 -18.39 -25.94 -21.59
CA SER A 526 -18.86 -26.47 -20.32
C SER A 526 -18.22 -27.82 -19.98
N ASN A 527 -18.07 -28.04 -18.67
CA ASN A 527 -18.10 -29.31 -17.91
C ASN A 527 -17.02 -30.37 -18.19
N THR A 528 -16.21 -30.65 -17.16
CA THR A 528 -16.06 -31.99 -16.55
C THR A 528 -15.10 -31.97 -15.33
N LEU A 529 -15.44 -32.78 -14.33
CA LEU A 529 -14.61 -33.40 -13.26
C LEU A 529 -14.44 -32.71 -11.89
N ASP A 530 -15.29 -33.18 -10.96
CA ASP A 530 -14.99 -34.00 -9.76
C ASP A 530 -13.73 -33.77 -8.90
N ASN A 531 -14.02 -33.58 -7.60
CA ASN A 531 -13.47 -34.25 -6.42
C ASN A 531 -12.00 -34.72 -6.39
N GLY A 532 -11.22 -34.14 -5.47
CA GLY A 532 -10.14 -34.88 -4.80
C GLY A 532 -8.90 -34.10 -4.39
N ASN A 533 -8.65 -34.11 -3.07
CA ASN A 533 -7.35 -34.10 -2.40
C ASN A 533 -6.63 -32.77 -2.07
N ASN A 534 -6.78 -32.45 -0.79
CA ASN A 534 -6.08 -31.43 0.01
C ASN A 534 -4.66 -31.89 0.44
N PHE A 535 -3.81 -32.30 -0.49
CA PHE A 535 -2.42 -32.71 -0.20
C PHE A 535 -1.40 -31.81 -0.90
N GLY A 536 -1.01 -30.72 -0.23
CA GLY A 536 0.03 -29.81 -0.74
C GLY A 536 0.38 -28.61 0.14
N LYS A 537 -0.32 -28.40 1.27
CA LYS A 537 -0.15 -27.19 2.10
C LYS A 537 1.09 -27.17 3.02
N LYS A 538 1.82 -28.28 3.19
CA LYS A 538 2.93 -28.35 4.16
C LYS A 538 4.23 -27.69 3.67
N ASN A 539 4.49 -27.64 2.35
CA ASN A 539 5.76 -27.12 1.81
C ASN A 539 5.78 -25.60 1.52
N SER A 540 4.64 -24.90 1.61
CA SER A 540 4.58 -23.46 1.38
C SER A 540 4.92 -22.65 2.64
N ILE A 541 4.59 -23.14 3.83
CA ILE A 541 4.76 -22.41 5.10
C ILE A 541 6.23 -22.33 5.52
N GLU A 542 7.05 -23.37 5.29
CA GLU A 542 8.50 -23.33 5.55
C GLU A 542 9.26 -22.34 4.63
N LYS A 543 8.71 -21.97 3.46
CA LYS A 543 9.31 -20.96 2.58
C LYS A 543 9.13 -19.53 3.11
N PHE A 544 8.11 -19.26 3.93
CA PHE A 544 7.82 -17.90 4.41
C PHE A 544 8.75 -17.44 5.54
N ASN A 545 9.23 -18.35 6.40
CA ASN A 545 10.17 -17.99 7.48
C ASN A 545 11.55 -17.54 6.94
N LYS A 546 11.91 -17.88 5.69
CA LYS A 546 13.15 -17.42 5.05
C LYS A 546 13.12 -15.97 4.55
N ILE A 547 11.95 -15.33 4.50
CA ILE A 547 11.80 -13.95 4.01
C ILE A 547 12.10 -12.92 5.12
N GLU A 548 11.94 -13.29 6.38
CA GLU A 548 12.24 -12.41 7.53
C GLU A 548 13.75 -12.12 7.67
N ASP A 549 14.61 -12.94 7.05
CA ASP A 549 16.05 -12.72 7.02
C ASP A 549 16.50 -11.65 6.02
N SER A 550 15.67 -11.24 5.04
CA SER A 550 16.10 -10.23 4.05
C SER A 550 16.10 -8.80 4.62
N SER A 551 15.19 -8.50 5.56
CA SER A 551 15.12 -7.16 6.20
C SER A 551 16.31 -6.89 7.13
N LYS A 552 16.91 -7.93 7.72
CA LYS A 552 18.12 -7.80 8.55
C LYS A 552 19.37 -7.45 7.74
N ILE A 553 19.41 -7.86 6.46
CA ILE A 553 20.50 -7.52 5.55
C ILE A 553 20.39 -6.04 5.15
N GLU A 554 19.17 -5.54 4.89
CA GLU A 554 18.93 -4.13 4.54
C GLU A 554 19.34 -3.16 5.66
N SER A 555 19.03 -3.48 6.92
CA SER A 555 19.49 -2.67 8.07
C SER A 555 20.99 -2.73 8.29
N SER A 556 21.65 -3.83 7.89
CA SER A 556 23.10 -3.97 7.97
C SER A 556 23.81 -3.11 6.91
N ILE A 557 23.22 -2.95 5.71
CA ILE A 557 23.76 -2.12 4.62
C ILE A 557 23.65 -0.63 4.96
N SER A 558 22.51 -0.16 5.50
CA SER A 558 22.34 1.27 5.83
C SER A 558 23.24 1.72 7.00
N ASN A 559 23.47 0.84 7.98
CA ASN A 559 24.42 1.11 9.06
C ASN A 559 25.87 1.21 8.53
N PHE A 560 26.18 0.55 7.43
CA PHE A 560 27.51 0.57 6.82
C PHE A 560 27.80 1.91 6.11
N GLU A 561 26.85 2.47 5.36
CA GLU A 561 27.00 3.79 4.71
C GLU A 561 27.28 4.92 5.72
N ASN A 562 26.65 4.83 6.91
CA ASN A 562 26.89 5.78 7.99
C ASN A 562 28.31 5.63 8.60
N PHE A 563 28.79 4.40 8.76
CA PHE A 563 30.14 4.14 9.26
C PHE A 563 31.22 4.68 8.30
N GLU A 564 31.01 4.49 7.00
CA GLU A 564 31.91 4.97 5.95
C GLU A 564 32.04 6.51 5.97
N ASN A 565 30.90 7.22 6.01
CA ASN A 565 30.88 8.68 6.03
C ASN A 565 31.56 9.27 7.27
N ILE A 566 31.43 8.62 8.43
CA ILE A 566 32.09 9.05 9.67
C ILE A 566 33.60 8.82 9.58
N TYR A 567 34.02 7.65 9.10
CA TYR A 567 35.43 7.30 9.02
C TYR A 567 36.19 8.18 8.02
N ILE A 568 35.64 8.41 6.82
CA ILE A 568 36.23 9.29 5.79
C ILE A 568 36.36 10.73 6.31
N LYS A 569 35.31 11.29 6.95
CA LYS A 569 35.36 12.65 7.51
C LYS A 569 36.44 12.80 8.58
N ASN A 570 36.62 11.77 9.41
CA ASN A 570 37.65 11.77 10.45
C ASN A 570 39.06 11.69 9.88
N GLU A 571 39.28 10.90 8.82
CA GLU A 571 40.57 10.80 8.13
C GLU A 571 40.92 12.07 7.34
N ILE A 572 39.95 12.69 6.66
CA ILE A 572 40.16 13.96 5.93
C ILE A 572 40.52 15.08 6.91
N LYS A 573 39.84 15.17 8.06
CA LYS A 573 40.15 16.17 9.11
C LYS A 573 41.54 16.00 9.70
N LYS A 574 42.03 14.76 9.85
CA LYS A 574 43.40 14.49 10.33
C LYS A 574 44.49 14.86 9.32
N LYS A 575 44.16 14.98 8.04
CA LYS A 575 45.12 15.10 6.93
C LYS A 575 45.32 16.52 6.38
N SER A 576 44.48 17.49 6.74
CA SER A 576 44.60 18.86 6.21
C SER A 576 45.92 19.58 6.55
N ASN A 577 46.77 19.02 7.41
CA ASN A 577 48.01 19.65 7.89
C ASN A 577 49.30 18.84 7.63
N LYS A 578 49.28 17.73 6.86
CA LYS A 578 50.50 16.94 6.58
C LYS A 578 51.01 17.16 5.16
N GLU A 579 52.27 17.57 5.04
CA GLU A 579 52.99 17.64 3.76
C GLU A 579 53.03 16.26 3.08
N ILE A 580 52.81 16.25 1.77
CA ILE A 580 52.76 15.03 0.97
C ILE A 580 54.16 14.40 0.91
N GLN A 581 54.32 13.21 1.51
CA GLN A 581 55.59 12.50 1.52
C GLN A 581 55.91 11.89 0.13
N LYS A 582 57.00 12.36 -0.48
CA LYS A 582 57.60 11.75 -1.68
C LYS A 582 58.57 10.65 -1.24
N ILE A 583 58.44 9.45 -1.82
CA ILE A 583 59.33 8.32 -1.56
C ILE A 583 60.00 7.92 -2.87
N GLN A 584 61.30 7.65 -2.82
CA GLN A 584 62.05 7.12 -3.95
C GLN A 584 62.05 5.59 -3.89
N SER A 585 61.63 4.94 -4.97
CA SER A 585 61.67 3.48 -5.13
C SER A 585 63.11 2.98 -5.28
N ASN A 586 63.30 1.66 -5.12
CA ASN A 586 64.60 0.99 -5.32
C ASN A 586 65.17 1.18 -6.75
N ASN A 587 64.32 1.53 -7.71
CA ASN A 587 64.71 1.78 -9.11
C ASN A 587 64.99 3.28 -9.38
N GLY A 588 65.04 4.12 -8.34
CA GLY A 588 65.30 5.55 -8.45
C GLY A 588 64.10 6.41 -8.84
N LEU A 589 62.93 5.81 -9.14
CA LEU A 589 61.71 6.55 -9.48
C LEU A 589 61.02 7.09 -8.23
N TRP A 590 60.57 8.34 -8.28
CA TRP A 590 59.83 8.98 -7.20
C TRP A 590 58.33 8.74 -7.33
N TYR A 591 57.67 8.40 -6.23
CA TYR A 591 56.22 8.29 -6.15
C TYR A 591 55.68 8.88 -4.85
N TYR A 592 54.40 9.25 -4.87
CA TYR A 592 53.70 9.76 -3.70
C TYR A 592 53.16 8.59 -2.88
N LYS A 593 53.50 8.54 -1.59
CA LYS A 593 52.89 7.55 -0.68
C LYS A 593 51.49 8.03 -0.31
N CYS A 594 50.48 7.28 -0.73
CA CYS A 594 49.11 7.61 -0.41
C CYS A 594 48.67 6.84 0.84
N ASP A 595 48.38 7.55 1.92
CA ASP A 595 47.87 6.94 3.16
C ASP A 595 46.51 6.24 2.99
N LEU A 596 45.84 6.41 1.85
CA LEU A 596 44.57 5.74 1.53
C LEU A 596 44.74 4.28 1.12
N GLU A 597 45.98 3.78 0.96
CA GLU A 597 46.24 2.39 0.58
C GLU A 597 45.68 1.37 1.59
N LYS A 598 45.82 1.66 2.89
CA LYS A 598 45.21 0.82 3.94
C LYS A 598 43.69 0.81 3.85
N ILE A 599 43.09 1.95 3.49
CA ILE A 599 41.65 2.10 3.36
C ILE A 599 41.18 1.33 2.10
N SER A 600 41.94 1.37 1.02
CA SER A 600 41.67 0.57 -0.19
C SER A 600 41.63 -0.93 0.10
N LEU A 601 42.52 -1.45 0.97
CA LEU A 601 42.47 -2.86 1.39
C LEU A 601 41.15 -3.19 2.12
N VAL A 602 40.69 -2.30 3.00
CA VAL A 602 39.40 -2.46 3.71
C VAL A 602 38.24 -2.48 2.72
N TYR A 603 38.23 -1.59 1.72
CA TYR A 603 37.20 -1.57 0.69
C TYR A 603 37.19 -2.83 -0.18
N ASN A 604 38.35 -3.30 -0.63
CA ASN A 604 38.44 -4.56 -1.38
C ASN A 604 37.95 -5.75 -0.55
N SER A 605 38.25 -5.76 0.75
CA SER A 605 37.78 -6.82 1.66
C SER A 605 36.26 -6.78 1.84
N LEU A 606 35.69 -5.58 1.95
CA LEU A 606 34.24 -5.40 2.02
C LEU A 606 33.55 -5.83 0.73
N GLU A 607 34.06 -5.35 -0.40
CA GLU A 607 33.56 -5.72 -1.73
C GLU A 607 33.54 -7.24 -1.90
N LEU A 608 34.62 -7.92 -1.50
CA LEU A 608 34.70 -9.38 -1.49
C LEU A 608 33.58 -10.03 -0.67
N ILE A 609 33.32 -9.55 0.55
CA ILE A 609 32.24 -10.05 1.41
C ILE A 609 30.87 -9.89 0.73
N LEU A 610 30.60 -8.71 0.16
CA LEU A 610 29.35 -8.44 -0.54
C LEU A 610 29.15 -9.39 -1.73
N ILE A 611 30.20 -9.63 -2.53
CA ILE A 611 30.11 -10.55 -3.67
C ILE A 611 29.88 -12.00 -3.20
N ILE A 612 30.54 -12.43 -2.12
CA ILE A 612 30.31 -13.76 -1.54
C ILE A 612 28.84 -13.94 -1.11
N LEU A 613 28.21 -12.90 -0.54
CA LEU A 613 26.79 -12.92 -0.20
C LEU A 613 25.90 -13.06 -1.45
N ILE A 614 26.22 -12.33 -2.52
CA ILE A 614 25.53 -12.45 -3.82
C ILE A 614 25.66 -13.86 -4.38
N ILE A 615 26.85 -14.47 -4.35
CA ILE A 615 27.08 -15.85 -4.81
C ILE A 615 26.26 -16.84 -3.96
N SER A 616 26.28 -16.70 -2.63
CA SER A 616 25.56 -17.57 -1.72
C SER A 616 24.04 -17.59 -2.01
N LYS A 617 23.43 -16.42 -2.20
CA LYS A 617 21.99 -16.31 -2.55
C LYS A 617 21.74 -16.73 -3.99
N GLY A 618 22.61 -16.32 -4.92
CA GLY A 618 22.51 -16.62 -6.34
C GLY A 618 22.46 -18.12 -6.64
N LYS A 619 23.20 -18.94 -5.88
CA LYS A 619 23.17 -20.41 -5.97
C LYS A 619 21.76 -20.98 -5.83
N SER A 620 20.95 -20.45 -4.92
CA SER A 620 19.55 -20.86 -4.76
C SER A 620 18.68 -20.36 -5.92
N VAL A 621 18.91 -19.13 -6.37
CA VAL A 621 18.10 -18.47 -7.40
C VAL A 621 18.21 -19.21 -8.74
N ILE A 622 19.41 -19.65 -9.13
CA ILE A 622 19.62 -20.34 -10.41
C ILE A 622 18.96 -21.71 -10.49
N THR A 623 18.54 -22.29 -9.37
CA THR A 623 17.82 -23.57 -9.33
C THR A 623 16.32 -23.42 -9.55
N TYR A 624 15.78 -22.20 -9.44
CA TYR A 624 14.36 -21.96 -9.66
C TYR A 624 14.00 -21.96 -11.15
N GLU A 625 12.75 -22.33 -11.42
CA GLU A 625 12.13 -22.21 -12.73
C GLU A 625 11.60 -20.79 -12.98
N CYS A 626 11.32 -20.47 -14.25
CA CYS A 626 10.80 -19.16 -14.66
C CYS A 626 11.71 -17.99 -14.27
N ILE A 627 13.02 -18.21 -14.23
CA ILE A 627 14.03 -17.18 -14.00
C ILE A 627 14.55 -16.62 -15.33
N PHE A 628 14.94 -15.36 -15.31
CA PHE A 628 15.68 -14.78 -16.44
C PHE A 628 17.05 -15.44 -16.56
N LYS A 629 17.46 -15.78 -17.79
CA LYS A 629 18.80 -16.31 -18.10
C LYS A 629 19.90 -15.35 -17.62
N ILE A 630 19.62 -14.04 -17.61
CA ILE A 630 20.55 -13.02 -17.12
C ILE A 630 20.96 -13.25 -15.66
N SER A 631 20.09 -13.79 -14.81
CA SER A 631 20.41 -14.10 -13.42
C SER A 631 21.52 -15.16 -13.31
N LYS A 632 21.58 -16.08 -14.29
CA LYS A 632 22.65 -17.07 -14.40
C LYS A 632 23.98 -16.41 -14.75
N TYR A 633 23.98 -15.44 -15.67
CA TYR A 633 25.17 -14.68 -16.04
C TYR A 633 25.66 -13.78 -14.92
N ILE A 634 24.76 -13.16 -14.15
CA ILE A 634 25.11 -12.39 -12.95
C ILE A 634 25.82 -13.30 -11.94
N PHE A 635 25.31 -14.51 -11.71
CA PHE A 635 25.93 -15.47 -10.80
C PHE A 635 27.35 -15.87 -11.25
N TYR A 636 27.54 -16.24 -12.52
CA TYR A 636 28.87 -16.60 -13.04
C TYR A 636 29.84 -15.41 -13.07
N SER A 637 29.34 -14.22 -13.43
CA SER A 637 30.12 -12.98 -13.41
C SER A 637 30.57 -12.64 -12.00
N SER A 638 29.73 -12.89 -10.99
CA SER A 638 30.09 -12.67 -9.59
C SER A 638 31.24 -13.57 -9.13
N ILE A 639 31.25 -14.84 -9.56
CA ILE A 639 32.36 -15.77 -9.27
C ILE A 639 33.66 -15.27 -9.90
N LEU A 640 33.61 -14.83 -11.17
CA LEU A 640 34.77 -14.26 -11.86
C LEU A 640 35.25 -12.97 -11.20
N MET A 641 34.31 -12.13 -10.75
CA MET A 641 34.60 -10.86 -10.09
C MET A 641 35.36 -11.08 -8.79
N VAL A 642 35.03 -12.12 -8.01
CA VAL A 642 35.84 -12.49 -6.83
C VAL A 642 37.29 -12.74 -7.24
N VAL A 643 37.52 -13.63 -8.21
CA VAL A 643 38.87 -14.07 -8.59
C VAL A 643 39.71 -12.94 -9.17
N LEU A 644 39.14 -12.13 -10.08
CA LEU A 644 39.89 -11.13 -10.84
C LEU A 644 39.81 -9.70 -10.27
N GLY A 645 38.87 -9.43 -9.35
CA GLY A 645 38.65 -8.12 -8.75
C GLY A 645 39.29 -7.99 -7.36
N PRO A 646 38.50 -7.93 -6.26
CA PRO A 646 39.02 -7.62 -4.94
C PRO A 646 40.07 -8.62 -4.44
N THR A 647 39.97 -9.92 -4.77
CA THR A 647 40.98 -10.89 -4.33
C THR A 647 42.32 -10.65 -5.03
N ALA A 648 42.32 -10.30 -6.32
CA ALA A 648 43.51 -9.91 -7.05
C ALA A 648 44.13 -8.61 -6.48
N ASN A 649 43.31 -7.62 -6.13
CA ASN A 649 43.78 -6.38 -5.49
C ASN A 649 44.42 -6.65 -4.11
N ILE A 650 43.83 -7.54 -3.31
CA ILE A 650 44.41 -7.96 -2.01
C ILE A 650 45.75 -8.67 -2.22
N ILE A 651 45.84 -9.59 -3.18
CA ILE A 651 47.09 -10.29 -3.53
C ILE A 651 48.15 -9.27 -3.99
N ALA A 652 47.78 -8.33 -4.88
CA ALA A 652 48.68 -7.27 -5.34
C ALA A 652 49.22 -6.45 -4.18
N TYR A 653 48.35 -6.05 -3.25
CA TYR A 653 48.74 -5.31 -2.05
C TYR A 653 49.73 -6.10 -1.17
N VAL A 654 49.51 -7.40 -0.98
CA VAL A 654 50.38 -8.24 -0.13
C VAL A 654 51.73 -8.52 -0.78
N PHE A 655 51.75 -8.89 -2.06
CA PHE A 655 52.97 -9.35 -2.74
C PHE A 655 53.76 -8.24 -3.45
N LEU A 656 53.09 -7.17 -3.89
CA LEU A 656 53.71 -6.07 -4.65
C LEU A 656 53.85 -4.77 -3.86
N ASN A 657 53.75 -4.81 -2.51
CA ASN A 657 53.87 -3.64 -1.65
C ASN A 657 55.17 -2.84 -1.87
N ASN A 658 56.26 -3.53 -2.25
CA ASN A 658 57.56 -2.92 -2.50
C ASN A 658 57.70 -2.35 -3.94
N GLN A 659 56.74 -2.60 -4.83
CA GLN A 659 56.78 -2.23 -6.25
C GLN A 659 55.50 -1.51 -6.66
N ARG A 660 55.34 -0.26 -6.20
CA ARG A 660 54.08 0.49 -6.36
C ARG A 660 53.58 0.60 -7.79
N TYR A 661 54.49 0.86 -8.75
CA TYR A 661 54.12 0.93 -10.16
C TYR A 661 53.62 -0.43 -10.68
N GLY A 662 54.32 -1.52 -10.34
CA GLY A 662 53.92 -2.88 -10.71
C GLY A 662 52.57 -3.28 -10.09
N GLN A 663 52.33 -2.90 -8.84
CA GLN A 663 51.04 -3.08 -8.18
C GLN A 663 49.91 -2.38 -8.93
N VAL A 664 50.03 -1.08 -9.18
CA VAL A 664 48.99 -0.29 -9.87
C VAL A 664 48.75 -0.83 -11.28
N PHE A 665 49.80 -1.15 -12.01
CA PHE A 665 49.68 -1.73 -13.36
C PHE A 665 48.95 -3.07 -13.33
N PHE A 666 49.30 -3.96 -12.40
CA PHE A 666 48.66 -5.26 -12.22
C PHE A 666 47.18 -5.14 -11.86
N GLU A 667 46.84 -4.28 -10.90
CA GLU A 667 45.46 -3.98 -10.49
C GLU A 667 44.65 -3.45 -11.68
N VAL A 668 45.17 -2.46 -12.42
CA VAL A 668 44.48 -1.88 -13.58
C VAL A 668 44.24 -2.93 -14.67
N MET A 669 45.25 -3.74 -15.00
CA MET A 669 45.13 -4.76 -16.04
C MET A 669 44.13 -5.85 -15.68
N LEU A 670 44.17 -6.38 -14.45
CA LEU A 670 43.23 -7.42 -14.03
C LEU A 670 41.81 -6.91 -13.89
N ASN A 671 41.61 -5.71 -13.33
CA ASN A 671 40.29 -5.10 -13.25
C ASN A 671 39.72 -4.82 -14.65
N LEU A 672 40.54 -4.36 -15.59
CA LEU A 672 40.13 -4.17 -16.98
C LEU A 672 39.67 -5.48 -17.61
N ILE A 673 40.47 -6.55 -17.50
CA ILE A 673 40.11 -7.89 -18.00
C ILE A 673 38.81 -8.38 -17.35
N CYS A 674 38.68 -8.22 -16.02
CA CYS A 674 37.49 -8.58 -15.27
C CYS A 674 36.23 -7.88 -15.82
N PHE A 675 36.26 -6.55 -15.94
CA PHE A 675 35.13 -5.78 -16.43
C PHE A 675 34.80 -6.07 -17.90
N CYS A 676 35.81 -6.30 -18.74
CA CYS A 676 35.59 -6.74 -20.13
C CYS A 676 34.85 -8.09 -20.19
N ILE A 677 35.27 -9.07 -19.38
CA ILE A 677 34.61 -10.39 -19.34
C ILE A 677 33.17 -10.26 -18.84
N ILE A 678 32.94 -9.49 -17.76
CA ILE A 678 31.60 -9.25 -17.22
C ILE A 678 30.70 -8.58 -18.26
N TYR A 679 31.22 -7.58 -18.97
CA TYR A 679 30.48 -6.87 -20.02
C TYR A 679 30.06 -7.82 -21.15
N VAL A 680 30.98 -8.67 -21.62
CA VAL A 680 30.72 -9.68 -22.64
C VAL A 680 29.66 -10.67 -22.17
N LEU A 681 29.82 -11.24 -20.97
CA LEU A 681 28.86 -12.20 -20.41
C LEU A 681 27.45 -11.62 -20.24
N PHE A 682 27.33 -10.34 -19.92
CA PHE A 682 26.04 -9.70 -19.66
C PHE A 682 25.34 -9.16 -20.92
N SER A 683 26.09 -8.94 -22.00
CA SER A 683 25.60 -8.23 -23.19
C SER A 683 25.50 -9.11 -24.43
N TRP A 684 26.32 -10.16 -24.54
CA TRP A 684 26.45 -10.96 -25.76
C TRP A 684 25.12 -11.56 -26.23
N ASP A 685 24.33 -12.13 -25.32
CA ASP A 685 23.04 -12.76 -25.65
C ASP A 685 22.03 -11.73 -26.21
N LYS A 686 21.93 -10.55 -25.58
CA LYS A 686 21.06 -9.46 -26.04
C LYS A 686 21.49 -8.94 -27.40
N VAL A 687 22.78 -8.68 -27.57
CA VAL A 687 23.34 -8.20 -28.84
C VAL A 687 23.06 -9.23 -29.94
N TYR A 688 23.31 -10.51 -29.67
CA TYR A 688 23.03 -11.61 -30.57
C TYR A 688 21.55 -11.67 -30.99
N TYR A 689 20.60 -11.64 -30.04
CA TYR A 689 19.17 -11.71 -30.37
C TYR A 689 18.63 -10.42 -31.03
N VAL A 690 19.22 -9.25 -30.75
CA VAL A 690 18.90 -8.01 -31.45
C VAL A 690 19.34 -8.11 -32.92
N PHE A 691 20.55 -8.60 -33.20
CA PHE A 691 21.03 -8.81 -34.57
C PHE A 691 20.16 -9.80 -35.35
N LEU A 692 19.66 -10.85 -34.69
CA LEU A 692 18.72 -11.81 -35.29
C LEU A 692 17.28 -11.27 -35.43
N LYS A 693 17.01 -10.01 -35.02
CA LYS A 693 15.65 -9.43 -34.96
C LYS A 693 14.67 -10.22 -34.09
N GLN A 694 15.19 -10.98 -33.13
CA GLN A 694 14.42 -11.77 -32.16
C GLN A 694 14.44 -11.13 -30.76
N GLY A 695 14.82 -9.86 -30.67
CA GLY A 695 14.95 -9.13 -29.40
C GLY A 695 13.68 -9.09 -28.56
N ASN A 696 12.51 -9.19 -29.17
CA ASN A 696 11.20 -9.13 -28.50
C ASN A 696 10.64 -10.51 -28.08
N ILE A 697 11.31 -11.61 -28.42
CA ILE A 697 10.84 -12.97 -28.09
C ILE A 697 11.24 -13.28 -26.64
N SER A 698 10.28 -13.23 -25.73
CA SER A 698 10.53 -13.41 -24.28
C SER A 698 11.15 -14.77 -23.93
N GLN A 699 10.84 -15.82 -24.69
CA GLN A 699 11.37 -17.18 -24.50
C GLN A 699 12.90 -17.24 -24.64
N ASN A 700 13.50 -16.34 -25.41
CA ASN A 700 14.95 -16.28 -25.56
C ASN A 700 15.65 -15.87 -24.25
N TYR A 701 14.95 -15.15 -23.37
CA TYR A 701 15.50 -14.60 -22.13
C TYR A 701 15.01 -15.30 -20.86
N PHE A 702 13.98 -16.15 -20.95
CA PHE A 702 13.43 -16.89 -19.81
C PHE A 702 13.75 -18.38 -19.89
N LYS A 703 14.03 -18.99 -18.74
CA LYS A 703 14.11 -20.44 -18.61
C LYS A 703 12.76 -20.95 -18.09
N VAL A 704 11.93 -21.50 -18.97
CA VAL A 704 10.65 -22.13 -18.63
C VAL A 704 10.70 -23.59 -19.06
N HIS A 705 10.53 -24.51 -18.12
CA HIS A 705 10.29 -25.93 -18.42
C HIS A 705 8.81 -26.20 -18.26
N LYS A 706 8.15 -26.73 -19.29
CA LYS A 706 6.77 -27.19 -19.22
C LYS A 706 6.72 -28.66 -19.59
N TYR A 707 6.64 -29.50 -18.58
CA TYR A 707 6.31 -30.90 -18.76
C TYR A 707 4.78 -31.05 -18.76
N LYS A 708 4.22 -31.83 -19.70
CA LYS A 708 2.84 -32.30 -19.57
C LYS A 708 2.71 -33.05 -18.24
N LYS A 709 1.52 -33.01 -17.64
CA LYS A 709 1.24 -33.87 -16.48
C LYS A 709 1.52 -35.31 -16.88
N CYS A 710 2.32 -35.99 -16.06
CA CYS A 710 2.55 -37.42 -16.13
C CYS A 710 1.20 -38.13 -16.12
N LEU A 711 0.85 -38.86 -17.17
CA LEU A 711 -0.44 -39.57 -17.20
C LEU A 711 -0.53 -40.63 -16.09
N ILE A 712 0.61 -41.17 -15.66
CA ILE A 712 0.70 -42.22 -14.64
C ILE A 712 0.56 -41.66 -13.22
N HIS A 713 1.23 -40.54 -12.93
CA HIS A 713 1.32 -39.98 -11.58
C HIS A 713 0.48 -38.72 -11.38
N GLU A 714 -0.11 -38.19 -12.46
CA GLU A 714 -0.81 -36.90 -12.53
C GLU A 714 0.01 -35.69 -12.04
N THR A 715 1.33 -35.84 -11.89
CA THR A 715 2.26 -34.79 -11.47
C THR A 715 3.09 -34.27 -12.64
N THR A 716 3.60 -33.04 -12.53
CA THR A 716 4.55 -32.47 -13.52
C THR A 716 6.01 -32.71 -13.13
N SER A 717 6.26 -33.58 -12.14
CA SER A 717 7.59 -33.77 -11.52
C SER A 717 7.94 -35.25 -11.27
N CYS A 718 7.25 -36.17 -11.94
CA CYS A 718 7.61 -37.59 -11.91
C CYS A 718 8.89 -37.83 -12.76
N GLU A 719 9.61 -38.92 -12.49
CA GLU A 719 10.79 -39.33 -13.29
C GLU A 719 10.43 -39.97 -14.64
N CYS A 720 9.16 -39.95 -15.05
CA CYS A 720 8.78 -40.44 -16.37
C CYS A 720 9.24 -39.47 -17.46
N GLU A 721 9.40 -39.96 -18.68
CA GLU A 721 9.61 -39.09 -19.86
C GLU A 721 8.32 -38.29 -20.11
N LEU A 722 8.34 -37.00 -19.73
CA LEU A 722 7.20 -36.10 -19.91
C LEU A 722 7.34 -35.34 -21.23
N GLU A 723 6.34 -35.46 -22.10
CA GLU A 723 6.25 -34.65 -23.32
C GLU A 723 6.18 -33.15 -22.97
N LEU A 724 6.92 -32.33 -23.71
CA LEU A 724 6.87 -30.88 -23.55
C LEU A 724 5.57 -30.33 -24.17
N SER A 725 4.85 -29.49 -23.43
CA SER A 725 3.69 -28.75 -23.95
C SER A 725 4.08 -27.30 -24.23
N TYR A 726 4.00 -26.89 -25.50
CA TYR A 726 4.38 -25.56 -25.95
C TYR A 726 3.24 -24.54 -25.91
N ASP A 727 1.97 -24.97 -25.88
CA ASP A 727 0.79 -24.14 -26.17
C ASP A 727 0.47 -23.03 -25.14
N ASP A 728 1.28 -22.89 -24.09
CA ASP A 728 1.03 -21.95 -23.00
C ASP A 728 2.25 -21.16 -22.54
N ILE A 729 3.44 -21.42 -23.10
CA ILE A 729 4.71 -20.88 -22.57
C ILE A 729 4.68 -19.35 -22.60
N ASP A 730 4.10 -18.75 -23.65
CA ASP A 730 3.98 -17.30 -23.77
C ASP A 730 3.05 -16.68 -22.72
N ILE A 731 1.94 -17.35 -22.39
CA ILE A 731 0.99 -16.87 -21.40
C ILE A 731 1.64 -16.90 -20.01
N ILE A 732 2.31 -18.00 -19.67
CA ILE A 732 3.04 -18.13 -18.42
C ILE A 732 4.17 -17.10 -18.34
N THR A 733 4.97 -16.98 -19.40
CA THR A 733 6.08 -16.01 -19.44
C THR A 733 5.56 -14.58 -19.27
N LYS A 734 4.46 -14.20 -19.92
CA LYS A 734 3.82 -12.89 -19.72
C LYS A 734 3.35 -12.68 -18.29
N LYS A 735 2.77 -13.70 -17.64
CA LYS A 735 2.36 -13.63 -16.22
C LYS A 735 3.57 -13.44 -15.31
N PHE A 736 4.65 -14.20 -15.51
CA PHE A 736 5.88 -14.04 -14.74
C PHE A 736 6.56 -12.69 -14.99
N ILE A 737 6.59 -12.18 -16.23
CA ILE A 737 7.10 -10.83 -16.51
C ILE A 737 6.32 -9.78 -15.73
N LYS A 738 4.99 -9.87 -15.69
CA LYS A 738 4.16 -8.96 -14.87
C LYS A 738 4.49 -9.10 -13.39
N PHE A 739 4.66 -10.33 -12.91
CA PHE A 739 5.07 -10.60 -11.54
C PHE A 739 6.46 -10.01 -11.21
N TYR A 740 7.47 -10.20 -12.07
CA TYR A 740 8.79 -9.60 -11.90
C TYR A 740 8.72 -8.07 -11.89
N LYS A 741 7.97 -7.44 -12.82
CA LYS A 741 7.76 -5.99 -12.82
C LYS A 741 7.14 -5.52 -11.51
N TYR A 742 6.18 -6.27 -10.98
CA TYR A 742 5.55 -5.99 -9.70
C TYR A 742 6.51 -6.19 -8.51
N CYS A 743 7.37 -7.22 -8.53
CA CYS A 743 8.37 -7.45 -7.49
C CYS A 743 9.51 -6.44 -7.56
N SER A 744 9.92 -5.99 -8.75
CA SER A 744 11.03 -5.07 -8.96
C SER A 744 10.71 -3.60 -8.64
N THR A 745 9.44 -3.24 -8.43
CA THR A 745 9.06 -1.90 -7.97
C THR A 745 9.40 -1.71 -6.50
N ILE A 746 10.66 -1.47 -6.19
CA ILE A 746 11.13 -1.29 -4.81
C ILE A 746 10.58 0.01 -4.22
N PHE A 747 10.55 1.05 -5.05
CA PHE A 747 9.99 2.35 -4.70
C PHE A 747 8.82 2.67 -5.60
N VAL A 748 7.77 3.20 -5.00
CA VAL A 748 6.65 3.76 -5.74
C VAL A 748 6.51 5.20 -5.28
N ILE A 749 6.74 6.11 -6.23
CA ILE A 749 6.56 7.53 -6.00
C ILE A 749 5.06 7.78 -6.09
N ARG A 750 4.43 8.03 -4.93
CA ARG A 750 3.02 8.45 -4.85
C ARG A 750 3.01 9.86 -4.27
N ASN A 751 2.42 10.80 -5.00
CA ASN A 751 2.30 12.19 -4.56
C ASN A 751 3.67 12.84 -4.30
N GLY A 752 4.65 12.59 -5.17
CA GLY A 752 6.04 13.07 -5.00
C GLY A 752 6.80 12.46 -3.82
N LYS A 753 6.15 11.62 -3.01
CA LYS A 753 6.78 10.89 -1.91
C LYS A 753 7.21 9.53 -2.40
N MET A 754 8.52 9.28 -2.33
CA MET A 754 9.10 7.98 -2.59
C MET A 754 8.72 7.04 -1.43
N SER A 755 7.75 6.17 -1.67
CA SER A 755 7.35 5.15 -0.70
C SER A 755 8.08 3.85 -0.99
N TYR A 756 8.74 3.28 0.02
CA TYR A 756 9.37 1.97 -0.06
C TYR A 756 8.29 0.90 0.09
N ILE A 757 8.11 0.06 -0.94
CA ILE A 757 7.15 -1.04 -0.88
C ILE A 757 7.87 -2.26 -0.32
N THR A 758 7.60 -2.57 0.94
CA THR A 758 8.12 -3.79 1.58
C THR A 758 7.60 -5.05 0.90
N MET A 759 8.40 -6.11 0.84
CA MET A 759 7.96 -7.40 0.28
C MET A 759 6.70 -7.94 0.98
N LYS A 760 6.55 -7.71 2.29
CA LYS A 760 5.37 -8.11 3.06
C LYS A 760 4.08 -7.44 2.55
N SER A 761 4.16 -6.16 2.18
CA SER A 761 3.01 -5.46 1.58
C SER A 761 2.66 -6.03 0.20
N LYS A 762 3.66 -6.42 -0.59
CA LYS A 762 3.44 -7.04 -1.91
C LYS A 762 2.78 -8.42 -1.80
N THR A 763 3.24 -9.24 -0.86
CA THR A 763 2.65 -10.56 -0.63
C THR A 763 1.22 -10.46 -0.08
N CYS A 764 0.93 -9.45 0.74
CA CYS A 764 -0.42 -9.22 1.26
C CYS A 764 -1.41 -8.95 0.12
N ILE A 765 -1.04 -8.12 -0.86
CA ILE A 765 -1.88 -7.81 -2.02
C ILE A 765 -2.15 -9.07 -2.86
N ILE A 766 -1.14 -9.91 -3.08
CA ILE A 766 -1.30 -11.17 -3.83
C ILE A 766 -2.21 -12.13 -3.06
N GLN A 767 -2.05 -12.22 -1.74
CA GLN A 767 -2.88 -13.05 -0.86
C GLN A 767 -4.35 -12.62 -0.94
N GLN A 768 -4.61 -11.31 -0.82
CA GLN A 768 -5.95 -10.74 -0.95
C GLN A 768 -6.57 -11.06 -2.31
N GLN A 769 -5.83 -10.89 -3.41
CA GLN A 769 -6.32 -11.23 -4.75
C GLN A 769 -6.65 -12.73 -4.89
N GLN A 770 -5.84 -13.62 -4.30
CA GLN A 770 -6.11 -15.05 -4.30
C GLN A 770 -7.35 -15.40 -3.49
N ASP A 771 -7.56 -14.73 -2.35
CA ASP A 771 -8.72 -14.94 -1.50
C ASP A 771 -10.00 -14.38 -2.15
N THR A 772 -9.92 -13.27 -2.90
CA THR A 772 -11.01 -12.75 -3.75
C THR A 772 -11.35 -13.70 -4.90
N ILE A 773 -10.36 -14.34 -5.53
CA ILE A 773 -10.62 -15.31 -6.60
C ILE A 773 -11.31 -16.55 -6.02
N LYS A 774 -10.87 -17.04 -4.86
CA LYS A 774 -11.51 -18.17 -4.17
C LYS A 774 -12.93 -17.86 -3.74
N SER A 775 -13.20 -16.66 -3.21
CA SER A 775 -14.56 -16.28 -2.82
C SER A 775 -15.49 -16.24 -4.03
N LYS A 776 -15.02 -15.78 -5.20
CA LYS A 776 -15.80 -15.80 -6.45
C LYS A 776 -16.07 -17.21 -6.98
N ILE A 777 -15.11 -18.13 -6.86
CA ILE A 777 -15.29 -19.53 -7.26
C ILE A 777 -16.32 -20.22 -6.34
N ASN A 778 -16.23 -20.01 -5.02
CA ASN A 778 -17.18 -20.55 -4.05
C ASN A 778 -18.59 -19.94 -4.13
N ILE A 779 -18.81 -18.88 -4.91
CA ILE A 779 -20.14 -18.30 -5.18
C ILE A 779 -20.76 -18.91 -6.45
N GLN A 780 -19.95 -19.55 -7.31
CA GLN A 780 -20.39 -20.21 -8.54
C GLN A 780 -20.59 -21.72 -8.38
N GLU A 781 -19.99 -22.33 -7.36
CA GLU A 781 -20.34 -23.66 -6.82
C GLU A 781 -21.49 -23.55 -5.81
#